data_AF-K9XM04-F1
#
_entry.id   AF-K9XM04-F1
#
_cell.length_a   1.000
_cell.length_b   1.000
_cell.length_c   1.000
_cell.angle_alpha   90.00
_cell.angle_beta   90.00
_cell.angle_gamma   90.00
#
_symmetry.space_group_name_H-M   'P 1'
#
loop_
_entity.id
_entity.type
_entity.pdbx_description
1 polymer ?
#
loop_
_entity_poly.entity_id
_entity_poly.type
_entity_poly.pdbx_seq_one_letter_code
_entity_poly.pdbx_strand_id
1 'polypeptide(L)'
;MEIPTLLQERVALFEQEISSLLADVWQIEQRIKSYQRFYTQQGIYELLLAGEMATLKEEIISTNGGHTIFGWIIPQDFEHSLQTLVQRSLEQLATRIPVHKLGSLAADMYFNPMLWQSSYILNVPEYQAIVEILTACLIKFTPPDICDRLANRLTQILANPFYTNEVEIKQRQSICCVPDLYLTPTLEGCLTLLLELPPSLQNLHLVEQLVLGKWDFGPFDPSDYFGKMYYIPQNILGYGLDAQSQQQQWRSQFDVYAYPYDFDSCKSIRAYQIYGRGFYSQSDKGLCYYFPRLMNRLYEHRRFSYTEFCQAVQHLPLILRDACELMADGFVTPFHTQVSDEFSRIILEYCDKLARETAQNLSKQNYHILTQIKKFQGSYYLLEAARQHSFYQLGKLVCSHAHKYFRSTNKVKWQDRITKAVVNLAQATDTEPESPSDRQALIAQLQTVPSISLKYLLPIAQNSQNVLCVALGWDEALPLITTLKIIKQNTADTFKVELDLKIVAALRSAFVQAGNLREEIWKLWREAKVFDKNTVFLIEAIAGWNRTEIEQSLAKRKQIAVKAYGLLPLERGQEEVLERYLFLQQFLKESKKFGAEKQANEQTAVQHALAYLAQVAGYPNVQRLESMMEARFNQKIAPETCHWSVGEYQVTLALSQADVQLIVHRGDRLLKSVPGVVRQNPTYTEIKATVQQLRNQMTRFRRHFEEIMATGQSLSYEELSVLSQIPIARDILNQLVLLTEQSCGLFIADALAIQNLDGKLIPLQNQTYIAHPYHLFHKGELAAWQQEIVHQRLVQPFKQVFRELYLLTPAEQETYNYSYRFAGHKLESRVVVRLLQSRGWQLGYGEYPIPFKVFPELDLVAYFEFQDVSYYLSAFAEITSDRIYFQANQFIDGTALPLIDIPPIVFSEVMRDADLVVSVAQREKEVRLSPETYQQRGDLIQRLVADLGLANVTVAGHFAQVQGKLACYQVHLASAAIHIEPGHHLCVVPDRWGKQQRIFLPFTDSGNSKISEVVSKILLLANDDKIKDKSIVHQIQMRL
;
A
#
# COMPACT_ATOMS: atom_id res chain seq x y z
N MET A 1 49.32 10.20 39.60
CA MET A 1 50.74 10.18 39.21
C MET A 1 51.30 11.58 39.41
N GLU A 2 52.43 11.74 40.09
CA GLU A 2 53.15 13.02 40.09
C GLU A 2 53.67 13.27 38.68
N ILE A 3 53.19 14.35 38.06
CA ILE A 3 53.64 14.77 36.72
C ILE A 3 55.07 15.32 36.91
N PRO A 4 56.07 14.88 36.13
CA PRO A 4 57.42 15.43 36.21
C PRO A 4 57.40 16.95 36.03
N THR A 5 58.12 17.70 36.87
CA THR A 5 58.18 19.18 36.84
C THR A 5 58.58 19.72 35.46
N LEU A 6 59.51 19.03 34.78
CA LEU A 6 59.94 19.35 33.42
C LEU A 6 58.80 19.22 32.37
N LEU A 7 57.85 18.30 32.60
CA LEU A 7 56.69 18.11 31.73
C LEU A 7 55.63 19.20 31.98
N GLN A 8 55.42 19.61 33.24
CA GLN A 8 54.54 20.73 33.59
C GLN A 8 55.02 22.06 32.98
N GLU A 9 56.32 22.35 33.04
CA GLU A 9 56.92 23.54 32.41
C GLU A 9 56.73 23.55 30.89
N ARG A 10 56.87 22.39 30.23
CA ARG A 10 56.68 22.25 28.78
C ARG A 10 55.22 22.41 28.36
N VAL A 11 54.27 21.92 29.15
CA VAL A 11 52.83 22.06 28.90
C VAL A 11 52.38 23.51 29.09
N ALA A 12 52.84 24.18 30.15
CA ALA A 12 52.54 25.59 30.40
C ALA A 12 53.01 26.51 29.27
N LEU A 13 54.19 26.24 28.68
CA LEU A 13 54.69 26.95 27.51
C LEU A 13 53.75 26.78 26.31
N PHE A 14 53.26 25.57 26.06
CA PHE A 14 52.34 25.30 24.94
C PHE A 14 50.94 25.89 25.16
N GLU A 15 50.41 25.82 26.39
CA GLU A 15 49.14 26.45 26.78
C GLU A 15 49.17 27.97 26.62
N GLN A 16 50.27 28.63 27.00
CA GLN A 16 50.44 30.07 26.84
C GLN A 16 50.40 30.49 25.36
N GLU A 17 51.06 29.70 24.51
CA GLU A 17 51.14 29.94 23.08
C GLU A 17 49.79 29.71 22.38
N ILE A 18 49.09 28.62 22.70
CA ILE A 18 47.74 28.33 22.21
C ILE A 18 46.71 29.34 22.72
N SER A 19 46.78 29.75 23.99
CA SER A 19 45.90 30.77 24.55
C SER A 19 46.03 32.09 23.80
N SER A 20 47.25 32.47 23.39
CA SER A 20 47.49 33.67 22.58
C SER A 20 46.91 33.57 21.17
N LEU A 21 47.00 32.39 20.56
CA LEU A 21 46.44 32.07 19.24
C LEU A 21 44.91 32.08 19.24
N LEU A 22 44.28 31.54 20.29
CA LEU A 22 42.82 31.52 20.46
C LEU A 22 42.26 32.93 20.76
N ALA A 23 43.01 33.79 21.45
CA ALA A 23 42.62 35.17 21.70
C ALA A 23 42.55 36.03 20.41
N ASP A 24 43.45 35.80 19.46
CA ASP A 24 43.44 36.46 18.14
C ASP A 24 42.24 36.03 17.27
N VAL A 25 41.79 34.77 17.41
CA VAL A 25 40.57 34.25 16.78
C VAL A 25 39.31 34.91 17.38
N TRP A 26 39.32 35.17 18.69
CA TRP A 26 38.17 35.80 19.36
C TRP A 26 37.93 37.24 18.89
N GLN A 27 38.96 37.96 18.43
CA GLN A 27 38.78 39.26 17.78
C GLN A 27 38.08 39.17 16.42
N ILE A 28 38.23 38.04 15.70
CA ILE A 28 37.51 37.76 14.45
C ILE A 28 36.03 37.44 14.77
N GLU A 29 35.76 36.74 15.88
CA GLU A 29 34.42 36.35 16.32
C GLU A 29 33.59 37.54 16.87
N GLN A 30 34.22 38.56 17.46
CA GLN A 30 33.53 39.80 17.88
C GLN A 30 32.86 40.54 16.70
N ARG A 31 33.32 40.34 15.45
CA ARG A 31 32.64 40.84 14.23
C ARG A 31 31.45 40.00 13.79
N ILE A 32 31.32 38.75 14.28
CA ILE A 32 30.27 37.77 13.93
C ILE A 32 29.18 37.71 15.03
N LYS A 33 29.28 38.54 16.07
CA LYS A 33 28.34 38.64 17.20
C LYS A 33 26.86 38.95 16.86
N SER A 34 26.49 39.10 15.59
CA SER A 34 25.07 39.20 15.18
C SER A 34 24.31 37.87 15.24
N TYR A 35 24.98 36.73 15.49
CA TYR A 35 24.33 35.40 15.52
C TYR A 35 24.27 34.71 16.90
N GLN A 36 24.78 35.34 17.97
CA GLN A 36 24.78 34.74 19.33
C GLN A 36 23.45 34.96 20.08
N ARG A 37 22.41 34.23 19.72
CA ARG A 37 21.23 34.03 20.60
C ARG A 37 20.84 32.58 20.87
N PHE A 38 21.59 31.63 20.35
CA PHE A 38 21.37 30.22 20.65
C PHE A 38 22.60 29.66 21.36
N TYR A 39 22.37 28.76 22.31
CA TYR A 39 23.36 27.89 22.96
C TYR A 39 24.04 28.39 24.25
N THR A 40 23.24 28.74 25.26
CA THR A 40 23.60 28.44 26.66
C THR A 40 22.41 27.83 27.39
N GLN A 41 22.68 26.91 28.34
CA GLN A 41 21.67 26.21 29.16
C GLN A 41 20.71 27.18 29.89
N GLN A 42 21.09 28.44 30.05
CA GLN A 42 20.28 29.49 30.65
C GLN A 42 19.16 30.00 29.70
N GLY A 43 19.39 30.01 28.38
CA GLY A 43 18.38 30.41 27.38
C GLY A 43 17.29 29.34 27.13
N ILE A 44 17.61 28.06 27.38
CA ILE A 44 16.62 26.96 27.31
C ILE A 44 15.61 27.06 28.46
N TYR A 45 16.04 27.53 29.64
CA TYR A 45 15.16 27.75 30.79
C TYR A 45 14.19 28.93 30.60
N GLU A 46 14.61 30.00 29.90
CA GLU A 46 13.73 31.13 29.57
C GLU A 46 12.71 30.79 28.47
N LEU A 47 13.09 29.97 27.49
CA LEU A 47 12.18 29.47 26.44
C LEU A 47 11.14 28.47 26.98
N LEU A 48 11.51 27.65 27.97
CA LEU A 48 10.58 26.77 28.70
C LEU A 48 9.51 27.56 29.47
N LEU A 49 9.82 28.79 29.89
CA LEU A 49 8.90 29.67 30.60
C LEU A 49 8.02 30.52 29.67
N ALA A 50 8.36 30.62 28.37
CA ALA A 50 7.63 31.45 27.39
C ALA A 50 6.65 30.68 26.49
N GLY A 51 6.68 29.33 26.44
CA GLY A 51 5.62 28.53 25.81
C GLY A 51 5.63 28.45 24.27
N GLU A 52 6.75 28.73 23.60
CA GLU A 52 6.85 28.77 22.14
C GLU A 52 7.81 27.68 21.61
N MET A 53 7.31 26.46 21.44
CA MET A 53 8.08 25.29 20.95
C MET A 53 7.41 24.58 19.76
N ALA A 54 6.55 25.27 19.01
CA ALA A 54 5.80 24.67 17.90
C ALA A 54 6.38 24.97 16.50
N THR A 55 7.34 25.89 16.36
CA THR A 55 7.73 26.45 15.06
C THR A 55 9.16 26.15 14.59
N LEU A 56 9.98 25.42 15.36
CA LEU A 56 11.40 25.23 15.03
C LEU A 56 11.78 23.88 14.42
N LYS A 57 10.81 23.01 14.11
CA LYS A 57 11.10 21.69 13.54
C LYS A 57 11.36 21.70 12.03
N GLU A 58 10.98 22.77 11.32
CA GLU A 58 11.03 22.80 9.84
C GLU A 58 12.21 23.59 9.27
N GLU A 59 12.79 24.57 9.97
CA GLU A 59 13.89 25.37 9.39
C GLU A 59 15.28 24.71 9.47
N ILE A 60 15.53 23.81 10.44
CA ILE A 60 16.84 23.16 10.61
C ILE A 60 17.08 22.05 9.56
N ILE A 61 16.03 21.56 8.89
CA ILE A 61 16.11 20.46 7.91
C ILE A 61 16.60 20.93 6.52
N SER A 62 16.76 22.24 6.29
CA SER A 62 17.02 22.77 4.93
C SER A 62 18.43 23.30 4.65
N THR A 63 19.42 23.11 5.53
CA THR A 63 20.83 23.43 5.21
C THR A 63 21.61 22.17 4.84
N ASN A 64 21.58 21.84 3.55
CA ASN A 64 22.52 20.89 2.96
C ASN A 64 23.96 21.44 3.12
N GLY A 65 24.76 20.84 4.00
CA GLY A 65 26.21 21.08 4.01
C GLY A 65 26.95 20.98 5.34
N GLY A 66 26.31 20.77 6.49
CA GLY A 66 27.02 20.63 7.78
C GLY A 66 27.37 19.18 8.14
N HIS A 67 28.58 18.95 8.65
CA HIS A 67 28.98 17.66 9.23
C HIS A 67 28.61 17.57 10.72
N THR A 68 28.28 16.36 11.17
CA THR A 68 27.92 16.06 12.57
C THR A 68 29.14 15.57 13.34
N ILE A 69 29.62 16.35 14.32
CA ILE A 69 30.71 15.96 15.21
C ILE A 69 30.15 15.90 16.64
N PHE A 70 30.31 14.76 17.32
CA PHE A 70 29.76 14.50 18.66
C PHE A 70 28.25 14.79 18.81
N GLY A 71 27.47 14.55 17.76
CA GLY A 71 26.01 14.75 17.77
C GLY A 71 25.52 16.18 17.48
N TRP A 72 26.39 17.11 17.08
CA TRP A 72 26.03 18.50 16.73
C TRP A 72 26.36 18.81 15.27
N ILE A 73 25.46 19.53 14.57
CA ILE A 73 25.66 19.98 13.18
C ILE A 73 26.51 21.24 13.20
N ILE A 74 27.71 21.18 12.62
CA ILE A 74 28.63 22.32 12.50
C ILE A 74 28.49 22.94 11.09
N PRO A 75 28.35 24.27 10.94
CA PRO A 75 28.31 24.93 9.64
C PRO A 75 29.62 24.77 8.86
N GLN A 76 29.54 24.57 7.54
CA GLN A 76 30.68 24.43 6.62
C GLN A 76 31.69 25.59 6.69
N ASP A 77 31.22 26.81 7.02
CA ASP A 77 32.07 28.00 7.19
C ASP A 77 33.07 27.87 8.36
N PHE A 78 32.77 27.01 9.35
CA PHE A 78 33.66 26.77 10.49
C PHE A 78 34.89 25.93 10.08
N GLU A 79 34.75 24.99 9.13
CA GLU A 79 35.85 24.13 8.66
C GLU A 79 36.94 24.93 7.95
N HIS A 80 36.56 25.87 7.08
CA HIS A 80 37.53 26.74 6.41
C HIS A 80 38.29 27.64 7.40
N SER A 81 37.62 28.16 8.43
CA SER A 81 38.27 28.93 9.50
C SER A 81 39.18 28.07 10.39
N LEU A 82 38.78 26.83 10.67
CA LEU A 82 39.52 25.91 11.54
C LEU A 82 40.77 25.33 10.83
N GLN A 83 40.68 24.99 9.54
CA GLN A 83 41.85 24.60 8.73
C GLN A 83 42.87 25.75 8.63
N THR A 84 42.39 26.98 8.38
CA THR A 84 43.24 28.17 8.33
C THR A 84 43.90 28.45 9.68
N LEU A 85 43.17 28.23 10.79
CA LEU A 85 43.67 28.34 12.15
C LEU A 85 44.75 27.30 12.45
N VAL A 86 44.49 26.04 12.13
CA VAL A 86 45.44 24.93 12.32
C VAL A 86 46.73 25.23 11.57
N GLN A 87 46.64 25.66 10.30
CA GLN A 87 47.82 26.00 9.50
C GLN A 87 48.63 27.16 10.12
N ARG A 88 47.97 28.26 10.49
CA ARG A 88 48.64 29.41 11.15
C ARG A 88 49.26 29.02 12.49
N SER A 89 48.56 28.20 13.27
CA SER A 89 49.04 27.71 14.57
C SER A 89 50.29 26.85 14.40
N LEU A 90 50.32 25.96 13.39
CA LEU A 90 51.50 25.17 13.06
C LEU A 90 52.70 26.04 12.67
N GLU A 91 52.47 27.10 11.88
CA GLU A 91 53.52 28.04 11.48
C GLU A 91 54.07 28.80 12.68
N GLN A 92 53.20 29.34 13.54
CA GLN A 92 53.63 30.08 14.73
C GLN A 92 54.34 29.17 15.75
N LEU A 93 53.80 27.98 16.04
CA LEU A 93 54.42 27.01 16.94
C LEU A 93 55.81 26.58 16.44
N ALA A 94 55.99 26.41 15.13
CA ALA A 94 57.28 26.06 14.53
C ALA A 94 58.33 27.20 14.63
N THR A 95 57.91 28.46 14.76
CA THR A 95 58.84 29.60 15.00
C THR A 95 59.25 29.75 16.45
N ARG A 96 58.40 29.32 17.40
CA ARG A 96 58.58 29.53 18.84
C ARG A 96 59.14 28.31 19.57
N ILE A 97 58.91 27.11 19.03
CA ILE A 97 59.37 25.83 19.60
C ILE A 97 60.24 25.11 18.57
N PRO A 98 61.43 24.61 18.94
CA PRO A 98 62.26 23.82 18.03
C PRO A 98 61.48 22.62 17.46
N VAL A 99 61.50 22.46 16.14
CA VAL A 99 60.73 21.44 15.39
C VAL A 99 60.88 20.02 15.96
N HIS A 100 62.10 19.65 16.38
CA HIS A 100 62.39 18.33 16.97
C HIS A 100 61.75 18.09 18.36
N LYS A 101 61.32 19.15 19.06
CA LYS A 101 60.62 19.07 20.36
C LYS A 101 59.10 19.19 20.22
N LEU A 102 58.64 19.83 19.16
CA LEU A 102 57.23 20.13 18.93
C LEU A 102 56.40 18.85 18.75
N GLY A 103 56.89 17.88 17.99
CA GLY A 103 56.26 16.57 17.82
C GLY A 103 56.08 15.79 19.13
N SER A 104 57.15 15.65 19.90
CA SER A 104 57.11 14.96 21.20
C SER A 104 56.23 15.68 22.22
N LEU A 105 56.21 17.01 22.21
CA LEU A 105 55.32 17.80 23.06
C LEU A 105 53.85 17.60 22.67
N ALA A 106 53.53 17.63 21.38
CA ALA A 106 52.19 17.34 20.89
C ALA A 106 51.76 15.92 21.25
N ALA A 107 52.65 14.92 21.19
CA ALA A 107 52.36 13.56 21.62
C ALA A 107 52.13 13.44 23.13
N ASP A 108 52.94 14.13 23.94
CA ASP A 108 52.76 14.15 25.39
C ASP A 108 51.39 14.73 25.76
N MET A 109 50.95 15.80 25.07
CA MET A 109 49.66 16.46 25.31
C MET A 109 48.46 15.73 24.72
N TYR A 110 48.59 15.14 23.52
CA TYR A 110 47.51 14.41 22.85
C TYR A 110 47.16 13.12 23.60
N PHE A 111 48.15 12.37 24.08
CA PHE A 111 47.92 11.12 24.82
C PHE A 111 47.68 11.33 26.33
N ASN A 112 47.89 12.55 26.86
CA ASN A 112 47.61 12.90 28.25
C ASN A 112 46.88 14.25 28.39
N PRO A 113 45.65 14.41 27.87
CA PRO A 113 44.98 15.70 27.89
C PRO A 113 44.59 16.19 29.29
N MET A 114 44.64 15.34 30.33
CA MET A 114 44.60 15.81 31.73
C MET A 114 45.64 16.89 32.06
N LEU A 115 46.73 16.99 31.28
CA LEU A 115 47.79 17.98 31.48
C LEU A 115 47.37 19.42 31.15
N TRP A 116 46.39 19.63 30.27
CA TRP A 116 45.99 20.96 29.77
C TRP A 116 44.48 21.21 29.79
N GLN A 117 43.68 20.16 29.96
CA GLN A 117 42.26 20.23 29.69
C GLN A 117 41.44 20.96 30.76
N SER A 118 41.87 20.99 32.03
CA SER A 118 41.17 21.74 33.10
C SER A 118 40.94 23.21 32.76
N SER A 119 41.78 23.76 31.88
CA SER A 119 41.75 25.14 31.41
C SER A 119 40.66 25.40 30.35
N TYR A 120 40.13 24.36 29.68
CA TYR A 120 39.25 24.49 28.49
C TYR A 120 37.96 23.63 28.53
N ILE A 121 37.69 22.88 29.62
CA ILE A 121 36.52 21.97 29.74
C ILE A 121 35.16 22.66 29.54
N LEU A 122 35.05 23.95 29.84
CA LEU A 122 33.79 24.70 29.78
C LEU A 122 33.42 25.16 28.36
N ASN A 123 34.31 24.94 27.39
CA ASN A 123 34.30 25.62 26.09
C ASN A 123 34.65 24.59 24.99
N VAL A 124 33.61 23.90 24.50
CA VAL A 124 33.68 22.76 23.56
C VAL A 124 34.44 23.08 22.25
N PRO A 125 34.29 24.27 21.64
CA PRO A 125 35.04 24.63 20.43
C PRO A 125 36.55 24.75 20.65
N GLU A 126 37.01 25.34 21.77
CA GLU A 126 38.43 25.46 22.09
C GLU A 126 39.09 24.11 22.31
N TYR A 127 38.41 23.20 23.00
CA TYR A 127 38.90 21.82 23.16
C TYR A 127 39.12 21.15 21.80
N GLN A 128 38.14 21.25 20.88
CA GLN A 128 38.27 20.66 19.54
C GLN A 128 39.41 21.31 18.74
N ALA A 129 39.53 22.63 18.76
CA ALA A 129 40.62 23.33 18.06
C ALA A 129 42.00 22.88 18.56
N ILE A 130 42.17 22.66 19.87
CA ILE A 130 43.43 22.15 20.44
C ILE A 130 43.69 20.72 19.97
N VAL A 131 42.70 19.83 19.99
CA VAL A 131 42.85 18.45 19.52
C VAL A 131 43.24 18.41 18.04
N GLU A 132 42.65 19.25 17.19
CA GLU A 132 42.98 19.37 15.77
C GLU A 132 44.40 19.92 15.55
N ILE A 133 44.81 20.96 16.29
CA ILE A 133 46.18 21.50 16.25
C ILE A 133 47.20 20.45 16.70
N LEU A 134 46.92 19.71 17.77
CA LEU A 134 47.77 18.62 18.26
C LEU A 134 47.88 17.51 17.22
N THR A 135 46.76 17.08 16.63
CA THR A 135 46.72 16.05 15.58
C THR A 135 47.55 16.50 14.37
N ALA A 136 47.40 17.74 13.93
CA ALA A 136 48.17 18.29 12.81
C ALA A 136 49.67 18.43 13.14
N CYS A 137 50.03 18.74 14.39
CA CYS A 137 51.42 18.73 14.86
C CYS A 137 52.01 17.32 14.80
N LEU A 138 51.24 16.29 15.18
CA LEU A 138 51.67 14.89 15.12
C LEU A 138 51.86 14.39 13.68
N ILE A 139 51.03 14.85 12.74
CA ILE A 139 51.14 14.52 11.32
C ILE A 139 52.34 15.23 10.69
N LYS A 140 52.51 16.53 10.93
CA LYS A 140 53.57 17.35 10.30
C LYS A 140 54.95 17.15 10.93
N PHE A 141 55.00 16.94 12.24
CA PHE A 141 56.22 16.81 13.03
C PHE A 141 56.20 15.48 13.78
N THR A 142 56.08 14.38 13.05
CA THR A 142 55.88 13.04 13.61
C THR A 142 57.02 12.63 14.56
N PRO A 143 56.73 12.41 15.86
CA PRO A 143 57.75 11.96 16.79
C PRO A 143 58.06 10.47 16.59
N PRO A 144 59.29 10.01 16.88
CA PRO A 144 59.72 8.65 16.60
C PRO A 144 59.00 7.57 17.42
N ASP A 145 58.42 7.93 18.57
CA ASP A 145 57.69 7.04 19.48
C ASP A 145 56.16 7.07 19.29
N ILE A 146 55.65 7.74 18.24
CA ILE A 146 54.20 7.89 18.00
C ILE A 146 53.49 6.55 17.82
N CYS A 147 54.11 5.62 17.09
CA CYS A 147 53.53 4.31 16.82
C CYS A 147 53.43 3.48 18.09
N ASP A 148 54.41 3.57 19.00
CA ASP A 148 54.38 2.89 20.30
C ASP A 148 53.29 3.46 21.20
N ARG A 149 53.11 4.79 21.21
CA ARG A 149 52.02 5.45 21.94
C ARG A 149 50.65 5.05 21.42
N LEU A 150 50.47 5.02 20.09
CA LEU A 150 49.25 4.54 19.45
C LEU A 150 49.00 3.05 19.74
N ALA A 151 50.03 2.20 19.66
CA ALA A 151 49.93 0.77 19.98
C ALA A 151 49.45 0.55 21.41
N ASN A 152 50.08 1.25 22.38
CA ASN A 152 49.72 1.18 23.79
C ASN A 152 48.29 1.65 24.03
N ARG A 153 47.88 2.75 23.40
CA ARG A 153 46.52 3.29 23.54
C ARG A 153 45.47 2.38 22.92
N LEU A 154 45.68 1.91 21.69
CA LEU A 154 44.78 0.96 21.02
C LEU A 154 44.68 -0.35 21.79
N THR A 155 45.79 -0.85 22.36
CA THR A 155 45.81 -2.01 23.26
C THR A 155 44.90 -1.78 24.47
N GLN A 156 45.01 -0.63 25.14
CA GLN A 156 44.15 -0.28 26.27
C GLN A 156 42.67 -0.22 25.87
N ILE A 157 42.38 0.43 24.73
CA ILE A 157 41.01 0.63 24.24
C ILE A 157 40.37 -0.71 23.90
N LEU A 158 41.05 -1.49 23.05
CA LEU A 158 40.53 -2.75 22.55
C LEU A 158 40.55 -3.85 23.61
N ALA A 159 41.43 -3.80 24.62
CA ALA A 159 41.36 -4.74 25.73
C ALA A 159 40.18 -4.46 26.68
N ASN A 160 39.65 -3.22 26.69
CA ASN A 160 38.59 -2.79 27.62
C ASN A 160 37.50 -1.96 26.91
N PRO A 161 36.71 -2.57 26.00
CA PRO A 161 35.81 -1.81 25.12
C PRO A 161 34.68 -1.05 25.83
N PHE A 162 34.41 -1.37 27.10
CA PHE A 162 33.39 -0.71 27.93
C PHE A 162 33.96 0.37 28.86
N TYR A 163 35.28 0.48 29.00
CA TYR A 163 35.93 1.44 29.91
C TYR A 163 36.59 2.62 29.19
N THR A 164 36.76 2.58 27.86
CA THR A 164 37.76 3.41 27.17
C THR A 164 37.27 4.28 26.01
N ASN A 165 35.97 4.28 25.66
CA ASN A 165 35.37 5.28 24.76
C ASN A 165 33.82 5.23 24.91
N GLU A 166 33.05 6.17 25.47
CA GLU A 166 32.88 7.64 25.35
C GLU A 166 31.81 8.11 24.33
N VAL A 167 30.51 7.95 24.69
CA VAL A 167 29.39 8.89 24.40
C VAL A 167 28.25 8.68 25.41
N GLU A 168 28.03 7.47 25.93
CA GLU A 168 26.82 7.20 26.74
C GLU A 168 26.91 7.56 28.24
N ILE A 169 28.11 7.61 28.83
CA ILE A 169 28.28 8.33 30.11
C ILE A 169 28.17 9.86 29.86
N LYS A 170 28.43 10.33 28.63
CA LYS A 170 28.60 11.76 28.34
C LYS A 170 27.29 12.55 28.14
N GLN A 171 26.11 11.98 27.81
CA GLN A 171 24.94 12.86 27.59
C GLN A 171 23.51 12.41 27.96
N ARG A 172 23.17 11.14 28.26
CA ARG A 172 21.73 10.80 28.44
C ARG A 172 21.25 10.28 29.79
N GLN A 173 22.09 9.81 30.72
CA GLN A 173 21.52 9.15 31.91
C GLN A 173 22.21 9.35 33.27
N SER A 174 23.14 10.29 33.49
CA SER A 174 23.65 10.56 34.85
C SER A 174 24.10 9.28 35.62
N ILE A 175 24.75 8.35 34.92
CA ILE A 175 25.26 7.08 35.47
C ILE A 175 26.79 7.19 35.59
N CYS A 176 27.28 7.16 36.83
CA CYS A 176 28.66 6.98 37.28
C CYS A 176 29.77 7.96 36.81
N CYS A 177 30.36 8.62 37.82
CA CYS A 177 31.65 9.29 37.75
C CYS A 177 32.80 8.25 37.76
N VAL A 178 33.64 8.22 36.73
CA VAL A 178 35.04 7.80 36.86
C VAL A 178 35.90 8.97 36.35
N PRO A 179 36.41 9.83 37.24
CA PRO A 179 37.07 11.10 36.87
C PRO A 179 38.36 10.95 36.05
N ASP A 180 39.01 9.79 36.07
CA ASP A 180 40.40 9.64 35.60
C ASP A 180 40.58 9.09 34.18
N LEU A 181 39.51 8.67 33.48
CA LEU A 181 39.59 8.00 32.16
C LEU A 181 39.07 8.84 30.99
N TYR A 182 38.50 10.00 31.28
CA TYR A 182 37.66 10.79 30.39
C TYR A 182 38.42 11.54 29.27
N LEU A 183 39.75 11.44 29.29
CA LEU A 183 40.64 12.43 28.69
C LEU A 183 41.85 11.71 28.10
N THR A 184 41.63 10.87 27.09
CA THR A 184 42.69 10.23 26.30
C THR A 184 42.14 10.01 24.88
N PRO A 185 42.97 9.94 23.82
CA PRO A 185 42.48 9.86 22.45
C PRO A 185 41.46 8.74 22.27
N THR A 186 40.35 9.08 21.62
CA THR A 186 39.26 8.15 21.32
C THR A 186 39.72 7.08 20.33
N LEU A 187 38.98 5.99 20.20
CA LEU A 187 39.24 4.98 19.17
C LEU A 187 39.24 5.62 17.78
N GLU A 188 38.22 6.44 17.50
CA GLU A 188 38.12 7.22 16.26
C GLU A 188 39.31 8.17 16.06
N GLY A 189 39.72 8.91 17.08
CA GLY A 189 40.88 9.80 17.01
C GLY A 189 42.20 9.05 16.80
N CYS A 190 42.35 7.86 17.39
CA CYS A 190 43.51 7.00 17.14
C CYS A 190 43.53 6.46 15.71
N LEU A 191 42.40 5.99 15.18
CA LEU A 191 42.29 5.46 13.82
C LEU A 191 42.46 6.53 12.75
N THR A 192 41.89 7.72 13.00
CA THR A 192 42.04 8.88 12.11
C THR A 192 43.50 9.31 12.08
N LEU A 193 44.14 9.51 13.24
CA LEU A 193 45.56 9.84 13.30
C LEU A 193 46.42 8.76 12.61
N LEU A 194 46.13 7.49 12.81
CA LEU A 194 46.84 6.38 12.15
C LEU A 194 46.74 6.46 10.61
N LEU A 195 45.57 6.83 10.08
CA LEU A 195 45.31 7.02 8.66
C LEU A 195 45.94 8.28 8.06
N GLU A 196 46.17 9.32 8.85
CA GLU A 196 46.72 10.60 8.37
C GLU A 196 48.25 10.73 8.59
N LEU A 197 48.84 9.93 9.50
CA LEU A 197 50.29 9.90 9.70
C LEU A 197 51.04 9.56 8.39
N PRO A 198 52.23 10.13 8.13
CA PRO A 198 53.05 9.75 6.97
C PRO A 198 53.37 8.23 6.96
N PRO A 199 53.47 7.59 5.77
CA PRO A 199 53.79 6.18 5.70
C PRO A 199 55.23 5.91 6.15
N SER A 200 55.37 5.10 7.19
CA SER A 200 56.64 4.58 7.70
C SER A 200 56.52 3.07 7.93
N LEU A 201 57.65 2.35 8.01
CA LEU A 201 57.62 0.90 8.27
C LEU A 201 56.89 0.57 9.58
N GLN A 202 57.10 1.38 10.63
CA GLN A 202 56.45 1.22 11.94
C GLN A 202 54.94 1.49 11.87
N ASN A 203 54.53 2.55 11.16
CA ASN A 203 53.10 2.88 10.98
C ASN A 203 52.38 1.79 10.18
N LEU A 204 52.93 1.39 9.02
CA LEU A 204 52.34 0.35 8.19
C LEU A 204 52.29 -1.01 8.91
N HIS A 205 53.29 -1.32 9.75
CA HIS A 205 53.24 -2.51 10.59
C HIS A 205 52.13 -2.41 11.65
N LEU A 206 51.92 -1.24 12.25
CA LEU A 206 50.86 -1.00 13.22
C LEU A 206 49.46 -1.17 12.58
N VAL A 207 49.25 -0.62 11.38
CA VAL A 207 48.02 -0.79 10.58
C VAL A 207 47.80 -2.27 10.24
N GLU A 208 48.86 -2.97 9.82
CA GLU A 208 48.83 -4.40 9.52
C GLU A 208 48.45 -5.23 10.76
N GLN A 209 49.03 -4.96 11.93
CA GLN A 209 48.63 -5.63 13.18
C GLN A 209 47.14 -5.39 13.51
N LEU A 210 46.62 -4.18 13.26
CA LEU A 210 45.21 -3.84 13.49
C LEU A 210 44.28 -4.62 12.55
N VAL A 211 44.55 -4.56 11.25
CA VAL A 211 43.72 -5.16 10.19
C VAL A 211 43.75 -6.69 10.29
N LEU A 212 44.90 -7.27 10.64
CA LEU A 212 45.07 -8.71 10.82
C LEU A 212 44.71 -9.20 12.24
N GLY A 213 44.00 -8.38 13.03
CA GLY A 213 43.41 -8.82 14.29
C GLY A 213 44.39 -9.19 15.41
N LYS A 214 45.60 -8.64 15.42
CA LYS A 214 46.61 -8.92 16.46
C LYS A 214 46.26 -8.34 17.84
N TRP A 215 45.33 -7.38 17.88
CA TRP A 215 44.70 -6.87 19.10
C TRP A 215 43.29 -7.48 19.36
N ASP A 216 43.07 -8.72 18.91
CA ASP A 216 41.90 -9.51 19.30
C ASP A 216 42.18 -10.24 20.62
N PHE A 217 41.63 -9.73 21.73
CA PHE A 217 42.03 -10.10 23.10
C PHE A 217 41.32 -11.34 23.69
N GLY A 218 40.62 -12.15 22.91
CA GLY A 218 39.91 -13.31 23.50
C GLY A 218 38.50 -12.94 24.02
N PRO A 219 37.64 -13.93 24.35
CA PRO A 219 36.17 -13.78 24.50
C PRO A 219 35.81 -12.62 25.40
N PHE A 220 35.04 -11.66 24.88
CA PHE A 220 34.40 -10.67 25.73
C PHE A 220 33.31 -11.39 26.53
N ASP A 221 33.49 -11.51 27.85
CA ASP A 221 32.43 -11.92 28.76
C ASP A 221 31.72 -10.66 29.29
N PRO A 222 30.49 -10.36 28.85
CA PRO A 222 29.76 -9.21 29.33
C PRO A 222 29.49 -9.27 30.85
N SER A 223 29.42 -10.46 31.43
CA SER A 223 29.04 -10.67 32.83
C SER A 223 30.07 -10.12 33.83
N ASP A 224 31.35 -10.06 33.46
CA ASP A 224 32.44 -9.48 34.26
C ASP A 224 32.35 -7.95 34.43
N TYR A 225 31.56 -7.29 33.58
CA TYR A 225 31.46 -5.82 33.50
C TYR A 225 30.13 -5.29 34.05
N PHE A 226 29.03 -6.04 33.90
CA PHE A 226 27.69 -5.62 34.33
C PHE A 226 27.50 -5.51 35.85
N GLY A 227 28.35 -6.16 36.66
CA GLY A 227 28.31 -6.06 38.12
C GLY A 227 28.79 -4.73 38.71
N LYS A 228 29.36 -3.83 37.89
CA LYS A 228 30.05 -2.60 38.34
C LYS A 228 29.39 -1.28 37.87
N MET A 229 28.31 -1.34 37.08
CA MET A 229 27.56 -0.14 36.66
C MET A 229 26.43 0.17 37.65
N TYR A 230 26.51 1.31 38.36
CA TYR A 230 25.49 1.75 39.33
C TYR A 230 24.68 2.93 38.77
N TYR A 231 23.34 2.81 38.74
CA TYR A 231 22.43 3.89 38.37
C TYR A 231 22.18 4.84 39.57
N ILE A 232 22.33 6.16 39.38
CA ILE A 232 21.94 7.17 40.38
C ILE A 232 20.67 7.87 39.88
N PRO A 233 19.49 7.67 40.48
CA PRO A 233 18.27 8.30 40.02
C PRO A 233 18.27 9.81 40.32
N GLN A 234 18.03 10.64 39.30
CA GLN A 234 17.57 12.02 39.50
C GLN A 234 16.08 12.15 39.18
N ASN A 235 15.39 12.94 40.01
CA ASN A 235 13.97 13.28 39.91
C ASN A 235 13.65 14.05 38.62
N ILE A 236 13.49 13.36 37.49
CA ILE A 236 12.84 13.91 36.30
C ILE A 236 11.36 13.49 36.36
N LEU A 237 10.49 14.46 36.64
CA LEU A 237 9.04 14.30 36.62
C LEU A 237 8.58 13.96 35.19
N GLY A 238 8.20 12.70 34.94
CA GLY A 238 7.50 12.33 33.70
C GLY A 238 7.51 10.85 33.29
N TYR A 239 8.48 10.04 33.72
CA TYR A 239 8.51 8.61 33.40
C TYR A 239 8.59 7.77 34.68
N GLY A 240 7.44 7.25 35.12
CA GLY A 240 7.30 6.40 36.30
C GLY A 240 7.70 4.94 36.06
N LEU A 241 8.98 4.67 35.77
CA LEU A 241 9.52 3.32 35.88
C LEU A 241 10.59 3.32 36.96
N ASP A 242 10.45 2.40 37.91
CA ASP A 242 11.39 2.25 39.02
C ASP A 242 12.78 1.84 38.49
N ALA A 243 13.84 2.25 39.20
CA ALA A 243 15.22 2.00 38.80
C ALA A 243 15.57 0.49 38.68
N GLN A 244 14.92 -0.41 39.45
CA GLN A 244 15.06 -1.86 39.30
C GLN A 244 14.36 -2.38 38.04
N SER A 245 13.19 -1.87 37.68
CA SER A 245 12.48 -2.23 36.44
C SER A 245 13.27 -1.81 35.21
N GLN A 246 13.89 -0.62 35.21
CA GLN A 246 14.78 -0.22 34.12
C GLN A 246 16.10 -1.00 34.12
N GLN A 247 16.66 -1.33 35.28
CA GLN A 247 17.83 -2.22 35.37
C GLN A 247 17.52 -3.65 34.92
N GLN A 248 16.29 -4.15 35.16
CA GLN A 248 15.77 -5.40 34.62
C GLN A 248 15.48 -5.30 33.12
N GLN A 249 15.01 -4.14 32.63
CA GLN A 249 14.79 -3.89 31.22
C GLN A 249 16.11 -3.81 30.44
N TRP A 250 17.13 -3.16 31.01
CA TRP A 250 18.51 -3.20 30.51
C TRP A 250 19.08 -4.62 30.57
N ARG A 251 18.96 -5.32 31.70
CA ARG A 251 19.37 -6.74 31.80
C ARG A 251 18.62 -7.66 30.84
N SER A 252 17.38 -7.34 30.45
CA SER A 252 16.60 -8.16 29.51
C SER A 252 16.79 -7.75 28.04
N GLN A 253 17.17 -6.51 27.75
CA GLN A 253 17.57 -6.05 26.42
C GLN A 253 19.01 -6.44 26.09
N PHE A 254 19.90 -6.40 27.09
CA PHE A 254 21.29 -6.88 27.04
C PHE A 254 21.45 -8.28 27.62
N ASP A 255 20.37 -9.04 27.73
CA ASP A 255 20.38 -10.38 28.30
C ASP A 255 21.51 -11.17 27.64
N VAL A 256 22.39 -11.71 28.46
CA VAL A 256 23.55 -12.51 28.04
C VAL A 256 23.08 -13.68 27.16
N TYR A 257 21.77 -14.00 27.16
CA TYR A 257 21.10 -15.01 26.34
C TYR A 257 20.51 -14.52 24.98
N ALA A 258 20.47 -13.22 24.70
CA ALA A 258 20.09 -12.67 23.38
C ALA A 258 21.28 -12.57 22.40
N TYR A 259 22.50 -12.41 22.93
CA TYR A 259 23.75 -12.31 22.17
C TYR A 259 24.82 -13.41 22.40
N PRO A 260 24.61 -14.53 23.11
CA PRO A 260 25.71 -15.44 23.47
C PRO A 260 26.21 -16.29 22.29
N TYR A 261 25.58 -16.14 21.12
CA TYR A 261 25.69 -17.08 20.01
C TYR A 261 26.22 -16.45 18.72
N ASP A 262 26.89 -15.31 18.81
CA ASP A 262 27.56 -14.69 17.66
C ASP A 262 29.05 -14.36 17.94
N PHE A 263 29.56 -14.67 19.14
CA PHE A 263 30.94 -14.41 19.59
C PHE A 263 31.95 -15.53 19.30
N ASP A 264 31.67 -16.41 18.32
CA ASP A 264 32.63 -17.48 17.94
C ASP A 264 33.79 -16.98 17.07
N SER A 265 33.77 -15.72 16.64
CA SER A 265 34.95 -14.98 16.17
C SER A 265 34.85 -13.49 16.52
N CYS A 266 35.96 -12.95 17.06
CA CYS A 266 36.30 -11.54 17.33
C CYS A 266 35.73 -10.94 18.61
N LYS A 267 36.60 -10.72 19.60
CA LYS A 267 36.21 -10.70 21.01
C LYS A 267 36.53 -9.39 21.74
N SER A 268 36.72 -8.29 21.01
CA SER A 268 36.76 -6.92 21.54
C SER A 268 36.20 -5.88 20.56
N ILE A 269 36.59 -5.99 19.29
CA ILE A 269 36.19 -5.13 18.16
C ILE A 269 34.67 -5.23 17.87
N ARG A 270 34.09 -6.44 17.96
CA ARG A 270 32.66 -6.67 17.72
C ARG A 270 31.78 -6.12 18.85
N ALA A 271 32.28 -6.10 20.09
CA ALA A 271 31.59 -5.49 21.22
C ALA A 271 31.38 -3.98 21.01
N TYR A 272 32.41 -3.28 20.50
CA TYR A 272 32.31 -1.87 20.09
C TYR A 272 31.28 -1.63 18.98
N GLN A 273 31.15 -2.56 18.03
CA GLN A 273 30.25 -2.41 16.87
C GLN A 273 28.77 -2.69 17.21
N ILE A 274 28.48 -3.55 18.18
CA ILE A 274 27.12 -3.79 18.66
C ILE A 274 26.58 -2.55 19.39
N TYR A 275 27.42 -1.85 20.15
CA TYR A 275 27.06 -0.61 20.85
C TYR A 275 26.69 0.53 19.88
N GLY A 276 27.46 0.72 18.82
CA GLY A 276 27.19 1.76 17.81
C GLY A 276 25.91 1.56 16.98
N ARG A 277 25.32 0.35 16.96
CA ARG A 277 24.06 0.07 16.25
C ARG A 277 22.80 0.23 17.12
N GLY A 278 22.93 0.27 18.45
CA GLY A 278 21.80 0.37 19.38
C GLY A 278 21.34 1.80 19.66
N PHE A 279 22.21 2.79 19.42
CA PHE A 279 21.94 4.20 19.67
C PHE A 279 21.92 4.97 18.36
N TYR A 280 20.76 5.53 18.01
CA TYR A 280 20.49 6.31 16.80
C TYR A 280 21.17 7.70 16.85
N SER A 281 22.48 7.73 17.02
CA SER A 281 23.33 8.93 16.88
C SER A 281 24.04 8.84 15.53
N GLN A 282 23.91 9.86 14.68
CA GLN A 282 24.48 9.89 13.34
C GLN A 282 26.02 10.06 13.33
N SER A 283 26.68 10.18 14.50
CA SER A 283 28.12 10.44 14.61
C SER A 283 28.98 9.25 15.05
N ASP A 284 28.41 8.11 15.45
CA ASP A 284 29.22 6.99 15.98
C ASP A 284 29.72 6.04 14.87
N LYS A 285 30.78 6.45 14.17
CA LYS A 285 31.49 5.63 13.16
C LYS A 285 32.35 4.56 13.85
N GLY A 286 31.82 3.35 14.01
CA GLY A 286 32.57 2.21 14.55
C GLY A 286 33.72 1.72 13.65
N LEU A 287 34.53 0.77 14.13
CA LEU A 287 35.71 0.22 13.41
C LEU A 287 35.45 -0.20 11.95
N CYS A 288 34.27 -0.75 11.63
CA CYS A 288 33.92 -1.12 10.25
C CYS A 288 33.97 0.06 9.26
N TYR A 289 33.77 1.28 9.75
CA TYR A 289 33.84 2.48 8.92
C TYR A 289 35.29 2.77 8.47
N TYR A 290 36.27 2.58 9.35
CA TYR A 290 37.68 2.94 9.11
C TYR A 290 38.50 1.84 8.44
N PHE A 291 38.11 0.57 8.61
CA PHE A 291 38.82 -0.58 8.02
C PHE A 291 39.01 -0.54 6.50
N PRO A 292 38.03 -0.10 5.68
CA PRO A 292 38.22 0.01 4.23
C PRO A 292 39.42 0.89 3.87
N ARG A 293 39.55 2.07 4.51
CA ARG A 293 40.69 2.99 4.32
C ARG A 293 42.02 2.38 4.78
N LEU A 294 42.02 1.67 5.92
CA LEU A 294 43.22 1.01 6.45
C LEU A 294 43.71 -0.11 5.52
N MET A 295 42.79 -0.92 4.99
CA MET A 295 43.11 -1.98 4.03
C MET A 295 43.60 -1.40 2.70
N ASN A 296 42.94 -0.35 2.18
CA ASN A 296 43.39 0.35 0.97
C ASN A 296 44.82 0.91 1.16
N ARG A 297 45.13 1.44 2.33
CA ARG A 297 46.47 1.93 2.66
C ARG A 297 47.54 0.83 2.67
N LEU A 298 47.24 -0.36 3.19
CA LEU A 298 48.17 -1.50 3.11
C LEU A 298 48.35 -1.97 1.66
N TYR A 299 47.28 -1.92 0.86
CA TYR A 299 47.31 -2.27 -0.56
C TYR A 299 48.20 -1.33 -1.38
N GLU A 300 48.05 -0.01 -1.21
CA GLU A 300 48.87 1.01 -1.88
C GLU A 300 50.38 0.81 -1.64
N HIS A 301 50.74 0.24 -0.48
CA HIS A 301 52.12 -0.09 -0.11
C HIS A 301 52.51 -1.56 -0.33
N ARG A 302 51.74 -2.32 -1.10
CA ARG A 302 52.00 -3.74 -1.45
C ARG A 302 52.13 -4.68 -0.25
N ARG A 303 51.39 -4.40 0.84
CA ARG A 303 51.34 -5.18 2.08
C ARG A 303 49.96 -5.81 2.33
N PHE A 304 49.13 -5.89 1.30
CA PHE A 304 47.79 -6.44 1.38
C PHE A 304 47.50 -7.33 0.17
N SER A 305 47.53 -8.65 0.36
CA SER A 305 47.16 -9.65 -0.64
C SER A 305 45.88 -10.38 -0.23
N TYR A 306 45.47 -11.36 -1.04
CA TYR A 306 44.34 -12.24 -0.71
C TYR A 306 44.49 -12.93 0.65
N THR A 307 45.71 -13.29 1.06
CA THR A 307 45.96 -13.94 2.35
C THR A 307 45.66 -13.01 3.53
N GLU A 308 46.14 -11.76 3.46
CA GLU A 308 45.84 -10.74 4.46
C GLU A 308 44.35 -10.38 4.48
N PHE A 309 43.70 -10.33 3.31
CA PHE A 309 42.24 -10.16 3.24
C PHE A 309 41.48 -11.27 3.95
N CYS A 310 41.81 -12.54 3.70
CA CYS A 310 41.17 -13.67 4.37
C CYS A 310 41.35 -13.60 5.90
N GLN A 311 42.53 -13.23 6.38
CA GLN A 311 42.78 -13.02 7.80
C GLN A 311 41.91 -11.85 8.32
N ALA A 312 41.93 -10.69 7.66
CA ALA A 312 41.15 -9.53 8.06
C ALA A 312 39.65 -9.84 8.15
N VAL A 313 39.10 -10.60 7.20
CA VAL A 313 37.68 -11.01 7.20
C VAL A 313 37.36 -12.02 8.29
N GLN A 314 38.28 -12.93 8.62
CA GLN A 314 38.12 -13.80 9.78
C GLN A 314 38.06 -12.98 11.08
N HIS A 315 38.81 -11.89 11.15
CA HIS A 315 38.84 -10.93 12.27
C HIS A 315 37.73 -9.87 12.22
N LEU A 316 37.08 -9.65 11.09
CA LEU A 316 35.99 -8.68 10.94
C LEU A 316 34.99 -9.10 9.85
N PRO A 317 34.16 -10.13 10.09
CA PRO A 317 33.29 -10.67 9.05
C PRO A 317 32.16 -9.71 8.63
N LEU A 318 31.81 -8.74 9.49
CA LEU A 318 30.76 -7.76 9.20
C LEU A 318 31.10 -6.83 8.03
N ILE A 319 32.38 -6.65 7.71
CA ILE A 319 32.82 -5.81 6.60
C ILE A 319 32.31 -6.32 5.25
N LEU A 320 32.08 -7.63 5.14
CA LEU A 320 31.56 -8.27 3.93
C LEU A 320 30.16 -7.79 3.54
N ARG A 321 29.37 -7.27 4.48
CA ARG A 321 28.01 -6.76 4.18
C ARG A 321 28.00 -5.62 3.17
N ASP A 322 29.06 -4.83 3.17
CA ASP A 322 29.20 -3.64 2.34
C ASP A 322 30.34 -3.82 1.31
N ALA A 323 31.34 -4.67 1.58
CA ALA A 323 32.44 -4.95 0.65
C ALA A 323 32.02 -5.80 -0.56
N CYS A 324 31.07 -6.73 -0.39
CA CYS A 324 30.67 -7.67 -1.46
C CYS A 324 29.77 -7.04 -2.55
N GLU A 325 29.23 -5.84 -2.35
CA GLU A 325 28.32 -5.18 -3.31
C GLU A 325 28.79 -3.75 -3.56
N LEU A 326 28.78 -3.33 -4.83
CA LEU A 326 29.13 -1.97 -5.23
C LEU A 326 28.00 -0.97 -4.91
N MET A 327 26.75 -1.39 -5.12
CA MET A 327 25.54 -0.57 -4.97
C MET A 327 24.51 -1.29 -4.10
N ALA A 328 23.98 -0.60 -3.08
CA ALA A 328 22.82 -1.02 -2.31
C ALA A 328 21.70 0.03 -2.47
N ASP A 329 20.50 -0.39 -2.88
CA ASP A 329 19.33 0.48 -3.06
C ASP A 329 19.57 1.73 -3.93
N GLY A 330 20.47 1.63 -4.91
CA GLY A 330 20.82 2.73 -5.82
C GLY A 330 21.97 3.63 -5.36
N PHE A 331 22.58 3.36 -4.20
CA PHE A 331 23.71 4.13 -3.66
C PHE A 331 24.97 3.28 -3.53
N VAL A 332 26.14 3.88 -3.79
CA VAL A 332 27.44 3.22 -3.60
C VAL A 332 27.62 2.91 -2.11
N THR A 333 28.05 1.69 -1.79
CA THR A 333 28.17 1.29 -0.38
C THR A 333 29.22 2.13 0.36
N PRO A 334 29.07 2.33 1.68
CA PRO A 334 30.06 3.06 2.49
C PRO A 334 31.47 2.48 2.41
N PHE A 335 31.62 1.18 2.09
CA PHE A 335 32.93 0.58 1.87
C PHE A 335 33.62 1.16 0.63
N HIS A 336 32.95 1.11 -0.52
CA HIS A 336 33.54 1.46 -1.81
C HIS A 336 33.69 2.97 -2.02
N THR A 337 32.88 3.79 -1.34
CA THR A 337 33.04 5.26 -1.35
C THR A 337 34.32 5.75 -0.65
N GLN A 338 34.97 4.92 0.16
CA GLN A 338 36.11 5.31 0.99
C GLN A 338 37.46 4.82 0.49
N VAL A 339 37.50 4.10 -0.63
CA VAL A 339 38.71 3.45 -1.15
C VAL A 339 38.92 3.78 -2.63
N SER A 340 40.12 3.50 -3.15
CA SER A 340 40.40 3.68 -4.57
C SER A 340 39.57 2.73 -5.45
N ASP A 341 39.26 3.15 -6.68
CA ASP A 341 38.54 2.31 -7.66
C ASP A 341 39.28 0.99 -7.95
N GLU A 342 40.61 1.04 -7.98
CA GLU A 342 41.46 -0.14 -8.20
C GLU A 342 41.30 -1.13 -7.05
N PHE A 343 41.40 -0.66 -5.80
CA PHE A 343 41.24 -1.50 -4.62
C PHE A 343 39.81 -2.05 -4.49
N SER A 344 38.80 -1.23 -4.82
CA SER A 344 37.40 -1.65 -4.84
C SER A 344 37.18 -2.88 -5.73
N ARG A 345 37.72 -2.87 -6.97
CA ARG A 345 37.64 -4.02 -7.89
C ARG A 345 38.31 -5.26 -7.32
N ILE A 346 39.51 -5.12 -6.75
CA ILE A 346 40.26 -6.24 -6.16
C ILE A 346 39.53 -6.83 -4.96
N ILE A 347 38.92 -6.00 -4.12
CA ILE A 347 38.14 -6.49 -2.98
C ILE A 347 36.91 -7.26 -3.44
N LEU A 348 36.22 -6.82 -4.49
CA LEU A 348 35.09 -7.57 -5.07
C LEU A 348 35.55 -8.95 -5.58
N GLU A 349 36.71 -9.03 -6.25
CA GLU A 349 37.29 -10.30 -6.69
C GLU A 349 37.67 -11.21 -5.50
N TYR A 350 38.26 -10.63 -4.45
CA TYR A 350 38.62 -11.36 -3.23
C TYR A 350 37.38 -11.85 -2.48
N CYS A 351 36.32 -11.04 -2.41
CA CYS A 351 35.02 -11.40 -1.84
C CYS A 351 34.40 -12.60 -2.58
N ASP A 352 34.34 -12.56 -3.92
CA ASP A 352 33.82 -13.68 -4.73
C ASP A 352 34.66 -14.95 -4.52
N LYS A 353 35.99 -14.83 -4.58
CA LYS A 353 36.91 -15.95 -4.35
C LYS A 353 36.73 -16.57 -2.96
N LEU A 354 36.70 -15.75 -1.91
CA LEU A 354 36.50 -16.20 -0.52
C LEU A 354 35.13 -16.85 -0.34
N ALA A 355 34.08 -16.28 -0.94
CA ALA A 355 32.74 -16.84 -0.93
C ALA A 355 32.72 -18.25 -1.54
N ARG A 356 33.38 -18.46 -2.68
CA ARG A 356 33.46 -19.77 -3.34
C ARG A 356 34.23 -20.80 -2.51
N GLU A 357 35.44 -20.44 -2.06
CA GLU A 357 36.26 -21.32 -1.22
C GLU A 357 35.53 -21.71 0.08
N THR A 358 34.79 -20.77 0.67
CA THR A 358 34.01 -21.00 1.89
C THR A 358 32.75 -21.83 1.62
N ALA A 359 32.05 -21.61 0.51
CA ALA A 359 30.88 -22.41 0.13
C ALA A 359 31.24 -23.87 -0.11
N GLN A 360 32.37 -24.13 -0.80
CA GLN A 360 32.87 -25.48 -1.06
C GLN A 360 33.34 -26.18 0.22
N ASN A 361 34.05 -25.46 1.09
CA ASN A 361 34.62 -25.99 2.33
C ASN A 361 33.84 -25.50 3.57
N LEU A 362 32.51 -25.49 3.48
CA LEU A 362 31.66 -25.00 4.57
C LEU A 362 31.90 -25.84 5.82
N SER A 363 32.13 -25.18 6.95
CA SER A 363 32.41 -25.81 8.24
C SER A 363 31.86 -24.98 9.40
N LYS A 364 31.90 -25.57 10.60
CA LYS A 364 31.57 -24.87 11.86
C LYS A 364 32.47 -23.66 12.13
N GLN A 365 33.66 -23.61 11.55
CA GLN A 365 34.64 -22.54 11.78
C GLN A 365 34.45 -21.35 10.85
N ASN A 366 33.85 -21.54 9.65
CA ASN A 366 33.78 -20.48 8.63
C ASN A 366 32.36 -20.11 8.16
N TYR A 367 31.30 -20.79 8.62
CA TYR A 367 29.92 -20.52 8.19
C TYR A 367 29.52 -19.03 8.33
N HIS A 368 30.10 -18.34 9.32
CA HIS A 368 29.76 -16.96 9.65
C HIS A 368 30.09 -16.01 8.50
N ILE A 369 31.12 -16.30 7.70
CA ILE A 369 31.51 -15.55 6.49
C ILE A 369 30.32 -15.49 5.52
N LEU A 370 29.77 -16.65 5.15
CA LEU A 370 28.64 -16.72 4.20
C LEU A 370 27.37 -16.06 4.75
N THR A 371 27.17 -16.03 6.07
CA THR A 371 26.00 -15.37 6.67
C THR A 371 26.07 -13.83 6.69
N GLN A 372 27.24 -13.24 6.41
CA GLN A 372 27.39 -11.77 6.31
C GLN A 372 27.27 -11.25 4.88
N ILE A 373 27.36 -12.13 3.88
CA ILE A 373 27.17 -11.75 2.47
C ILE A 373 25.67 -11.60 2.22
N LYS A 374 25.25 -10.46 1.68
CA LYS A 374 23.83 -10.15 1.46
C LYS A 374 23.28 -10.77 0.18
N LYS A 375 24.04 -10.76 -0.91
CA LYS A 375 23.64 -11.34 -2.19
C LYS A 375 24.76 -12.19 -2.76
N PHE A 376 24.42 -13.43 -3.10
CA PHE A 376 25.23 -14.29 -3.94
C PHE A 376 24.70 -14.21 -5.38
N GLN A 377 25.59 -14.25 -6.36
CA GLN A 377 25.25 -14.22 -7.78
C GLN A 377 25.84 -15.45 -8.49
N GLY A 378 25.04 -16.11 -9.31
CA GLY A 378 25.47 -17.23 -10.14
C GLY A 378 25.04 -18.62 -9.64
N SER A 379 24.92 -19.53 -10.60
CA SER A 379 24.44 -20.91 -10.40
C SER A 379 25.34 -21.78 -9.52
N TYR A 380 26.62 -21.42 -9.38
CA TYR A 380 27.58 -22.12 -8.52
C TYR A 380 27.10 -22.21 -7.07
N TYR A 381 26.56 -21.12 -6.52
CA TYR A 381 26.13 -21.08 -5.12
C TYR A 381 24.88 -21.90 -4.86
N LEU A 382 23.98 -22.05 -5.86
CA LEU A 382 22.87 -22.99 -5.78
C LEU A 382 23.37 -24.43 -5.69
N LEU A 383 24.35 -24.80 -6.53
CA LEU A 383 24.93 -26.14 -6.54
C LEU A 383 25.64 -26.45 -5.22
N GLU A 384 26.40 -25.51 -4.69
CA GLU A 384 27.02 -25.66 -3.37
C GLU A 384 25.97 -25.72 -2.26
N ALA A 385 24.88 -24.94 -2.32
CA ALA A 385 23.78 -25.07 -1.36
C ALA A 385 23.23 -26.52 -1.36
N ALA A 386 23.04 -27.12 -2.53
CA ALA A 386 22.59 -28.51 -2.68
C ALA A 386 23.59 -29.53 -2.13
N ARG A 387 24.88 -29.38 -2.45
CA ARG A 387 25.96 -30.25 -1.95
C ARG A 387 26.10 -30.17 -0.44
N GLN A 388 26.18 -28.96 0.11
CA GLN A 388 26.34 -28.73 1.54
C GLN A 388 25.10 -29.18 2.33
N HIS A 389 23.89 -28.95 1.80
CA HIS A 389 22.67 -29.50 2.37
C HIS A 389 22.74 -31.03 2.50
N SER A 390 23.17 -31.71 1.43
CA SER A 390 23.32 -33.16 1.41
C SER A 390 24.42 -33.65 2.34
N PHE A 391 25.58 -33.00 2.34
CA PHE A 391 26.74 -33.36 3.16
C PHE A 391 26.42 -33.29 4.66
N TYR A 392 25.76 -32.21 5.09
CA TYR A 392 25.39 -32.01 6.50
C TYR A 392 24.05 -32.64 6.90
N GLN A 393 23.31 -33.25 5.96
CA GLN A 393 22.02 -33.89 6.19
C GLN A 393 21.02 -32.97 6.93
N LEU A 394 20.92 -31.72 6.48
CA LEU A 394 20.21 -30.66 7.22
C LEU A 394 18.69 -30.89 7.34
N GLY A 395 18.12 -31.72 6.47
CA GLY A 395 16.68 -32.04 6.49
C GLY A 395 15.83 -30.83 6.11
N LYS A 396 14.73 -30.59 6.84
CA LYS A 396 13.76 -29.55 6.49
C LYS A 396 14.33 -28.16 6.76
N LEU A 397 14.35 -27.31 5.73
CA LEU A 397 14.78 -25.93 5.83
C LEU A 397 13.59 -25.02 6.10
N VAL A 398 13.76 -23.98 6.92
CA VAL A 398 12.72 -22.99 7.25
C VAL A 398 13.09 -21.64 6.67
N CYS A 399 12.14 -20.97 6.01
CA CYS A 399 12.33 -19.62 5.49
C CYS A 399 12.44 -18.61 6.65
N SER A 400 13.56 -17.87 6.71
CA SER A 400 13.76 -16.85 7.73
C SER A 400 12.74 -15.70 7.53
N HIS A 401 11.90 -15.47 8.54
CA HIS A 401 11.10 -14.25 8.61
C HIS A 401 11.92 -13.26 9.43
N ALA A 402 12.37 -12.17 8.81
CA ALA A 402 13.28 -11.19 9.39
C ALA A 402 12.87 -10.65 10.78
N HIS A 403 11.60 -10.79 11.18
CA HIS A 403 11.07 -10.15 12.40
C HIS A 403 10.46 -11.07 13.47
N LYS A 404 10.32 -12.40 13.27
CA LYS A 404 9.60 -13.26 14.25
C LYS A 404 10.44 -14.31 14.99
N TYR A 405 11.55 -14.79 14.42
CA TYR A 405 12.33 -15.88 15.03
C TYR A 405 13.42 -15.43 16.02
N PHE A 406 13.77 -14.14 16.03
CA PHE A 406 14.78 -13.61 16.97
C PHE A 406 14.31 -13.55 18.44
N ARG A 407 13.04 -13.84 18.74
CA ARG A 407 12.49 -13.77 20.11
C ARG A 407 12.33 -15.13 20.83
N SER A 408 12.67 -16.27 20.21
CA SER A 408 12.61 -17.57 20.89
C SER A 408 14.02 -18.17 21.06
N THR A 409 14.72 -17.73 22.09
CA THR A 409 16.16 -17.93 22.34
C THR A 409 16.57 -19.31 22.87
N ASN A 410 15.68 -20.29 23.03
CA ASN A 410 16.02 -21.46 23.84
C ASN A 410 16.46 -22.76 23.12
N LYS A 411 16.58 -22.83 21.79
CA LYS A 411 16.87 -24.12 21.11
C LYS A 411 17.69 -24.06 19.80
N VAL A 412 18.56 -23.08 19.60
CA VAL A 412 19.38 -23.04 18.37
C VAL A 412 20.54 -24.02 18.51
N LYS A 413 20.40 -25.23 17.95
CA LYS A 413 21.48 -26.22 17.88
C LYS A 413 22.52 -25.74 16.86
N TRP A 414 23.80 -26.07 17.06
CA TRP A 414 24.90 -25.72 16.15
C TRP A 414 24.64 -25.97 14.65
N GLN A 415 23.74 -26.90 14.30
CA GLN A 415 23.30 -27.17 12.93
C GLN A 415 22.52 -25.99 12.30
N ASP A 416 21.81 -25.17 13.08
CA ASP A 416 21.01 -24.05 12.57
C ASP A 416 21.83 -22.94 11.90
N ARG A 417 23.11 -22.78 12.28
CA ARG A 417 24.00 -21.77 11.72
C ARG A 417 24.56 -22.17 10.35
N ILE A 418 24.90 -23.45 10.19
CA ILE A 418 25.22 -24.05 8.89
C ILE A 418 23.97 -24.01 8.00
N THR A 419 22.80 -24.35 8.55
CA THR A 419 21.51 -24.20 7.87
C THR A 419 21.29 -22.77 7.37
N LYS A 420 21.57 -21.75 8.19
CA LYS A 420 21.47 -20.34 7.78
C LYS A 420 22.40 -20.01 6.61
N ALA A 421 23.64 -20.50 6.62
CA ALA A 421 24.58 -20.30 5.53
C ALA A 421 24.08 -20.98 4.23
N VAL A 422 23.60 -22.22 4.31
CA VAL A 422 23.02 -22.95 3.16
C VAL A 422 21.77 -22.27 2.63
N VAL A 423 20.89 -21.78 3.50
CA VAL A 423 19.71 -20.98 3.10
C VAL A 423 20.12 -19.71 2.37
N ASN A 424 21.18 -19.03 2.84
CA ASN A 424 21.68 -17.82 2.18
C ASN A 424 22.26 -18.13 0.79
N LEU A 425 23.04 -19.21 0.66
CA LEU A 425 23.53 -19.69 -0.64
C LEU A 425 22.39 -20.04 -1.61
N ALA A 426 21.33 -20.69 -1.11
CA ALA A 426 20.16 -21.07 -1.90
C ALA A 426 19.40 -19.86 -2.46
N GLN A 427 19.52 -18.69 -1.83
CA GLN A 427 18.88 -17.44 -2.24
C GLN A 427 19.68 -16.66 -3.30
N ALA A 428 20.78 -17.22 -3.83
CA ALA A 428 21.56 -16.61 -4.89
C ALA A 428 20.69 -16.14 -6.07
N THR A 429 21.03 -15.00 -6.67
CA THR A 429 20.42 -14.48 -7.90
C THR A 429 21.21 -14.93 -9.13
N ASP A 430 20.67 -14.71 -10.33
CA ASP A 430 21.35 -15.01 -11.60
C ASP A 430 21.81 -16.48 -11.70
N THR A 431 20.97 -17.39 -11.18
CA THR A 431 21.28 -18.81 -11.08
C THR A 431 20.89 -19.63 -12.31
N GLU A 432 20.16 -19.02 -13.25
CA GLU A 432 19.77 -19.62 -14.52
C GLU A 432 20.83 -19.26 -15.59
N PRO A 433 21.60 -20.23 -16.11
CA PRO A 433 22.60 -19.95 -17.14
C PRO A 433 21.94 -19.53 -18.47
N GLU A 434 22.49 -18.53 -19.15
CA GLU A 434 22.00 -18.07 -20.47
C GLU A 434 22.27 -19.10 -21.57
N SER A 435 23.40 -19.81 -21.48
CA SER A 435 23.78 -20.82 -22.47
C SER A 435 23.01 -22.13 -22.23
N PRO A 436 22.35 -22.70 -23.26
CA PRO A 436 21.70 -24.00 -23.17
C PRO A 436 22.64 -25.14 -22.73
N SER A 437 23.91 -25.11 -23.15
CA SER A 437 24.91 -26.11 -22.75
C SER A 437 25.20 -26.04 -21.25
N ASP A 438 25.35 -24.83 -20.73
CA ASP A 438 25.72 -24.59 -19.33
C ASP A 438 24.54 -24.87 -18.41
N ARG A 439 23.32 -24.55 -18.88
CA ARG A 439 22.07 -24.94 -18.24
C ARG A 439 21.95 -26.46 -18.12
N GLN A 440 22.22 -27.19 -19.21
CA GLN A 440 22.17 -28.67 -19.19
C GLN A 440 23.25 -29.26 -18.27
N ALA A 441 24.45 -28.69 -18.27
CA ALA A 441 25.54 -29.11 -17.38
C ALA A 441 25.21 -28.85 -15.90
N LEU A 442 24.56 -27.73 -15.57
CA LEU A 442 24.08 -27.41 -14.23
C LEU A 442 23.01 -28.41 -13.77
N ILE A 443 22.02 -28.69 -14.62
CA ILE A 443 20.96 -29.67 -14.33
C ILE A 443 21.57 -31.06 -14.07
N ALA A 444 22.50 -31.51 -14.92
CA ALA A 444 23.19 -32.78 -14.74
C ALA A 444 23.96 -32.83 -13.41
N GLN A 445 24.61 -31.74 -13.01
CA GLN A 445 25.29 -31.65 -11.71
C GLN A 445 24.32 -31.67 -10.54
N LEU A 446 23.19 -30.96 -10.61
CA LEU A 446 22.16 -31.00 -9.57
C LEU A 446 21.56 -32.41 -9.43
N GLN A 447 21.37 -33.14 -10.54
CA GLN A 447 20.89 -34.52 -10.53
C GLN A 447 21.84 -35.51 -9.84
N THR A 448 23.13 -35.17 -9.66
CA THR A 448 24.06 -35.97 -8.86
C THR A 448 23.81 -35.85 -7.35
N VAL A 449 23.12 -34.79 -6.91
CA VAL A 449 22.76 -34.57 -5.51
C VAL A 449 21.48 -35.34 -5.20
N PRO A 450 21.34 -35.97 -4.01
CA PRO A 450 20.12 -36.66 -3.63
C PRO A 450 18.86 -35.80 -3.79
N SER A 451 17.83 -36.36 -4.43
CA SER A 451 16.58 -35.65 -4.75
C SER A 451 15.90 -35.02 -3.52
N ILE A 452 16.03 -35.62 -2.35
CA ILE A 452 15.50 -35.08 -1.08
C ILE A 452 16.11 -33.72 -0.71
N SER A 453 17.38 -33.50 -1.04
CA SER A 453 18.06 -32.22 -0.79
C SER A 453 17.51 -31.13 -1.71
N LEU A 454 17.31 -31.45 -2.99
CA LEU A 454 16.73 -30.53 -3.95
C LEU A 454 15.28 -30.16 -3.55
N LYS A 455 14.49 -31.13 -3.08
CA LYS A 455 13.11 -30.91 -2.59
C LYS A 455 13.06 -29.94 -1.41
N TYR A 456 13.96 -30.06 -0.42
CA TYR A 456 13.97 -29.14 0.71
C TYR A 456 14.53 -27.74 0.37
N LEU A 457 15.36 -27.63 -0.66
CA LEU A 457 15.83 -26.34 -1.16
C LEU A 457 14.80 -25.61 -2.01
N LEU A 458 13.93 -26.33 -2.73
CA LEU A 458 12.98 -25.75 -3.68
C LEU A 458 12.08 -24.62 -3.12
N PRO A 459 11.50 -24.69 -1.90
CA PRO A 459 10.71 -23.59 -1.33
C PRO A 459 11.56 -22.38 -0.91
N ILE A 460 12.87 -22.58 -0.68
CA ILE A 460 13.81 -21.58 -0.17
C ILE A 460 14.52 -20.86 -1.32
N ALA A 461 14.89 -21.58 -2.37
CA ALA A 461 15.69 -21.09 -3.50
C ALA A 461 14.84 -20.35 -4.55
N GLN A 462 14.21 -19.24 -4.16
CA GLN A 462 13.19 -18.53 -4.94
C GLN A 462 13.62 -18.10 -6.34
N ASN A 463 14.92 -17.84 -6.52
CA ASN A 463 15.48 -17.41 -7.81
C ASN A 463 15.86 -18.59 -8.71
N SER A 464 15.92 -19.80 -8.15
CA SER A 464 16.43 -21.02 -8.80
C SER A 464 15.37 -22.11 -8.95
N GLN A 465 14.10 -21.79 -8.67
CA GLN A 465 13.02 -22.76 -8.65
C GLN A 465 12.85 -23.48 -9.98
N ASN A 466 13.02 -22.78 -11.12
CA ASN A 466 12.89 -23.39 -12.45
C ASN A 466 13.92 -24.51 -12.66
N VAL A 467 15.22 -24.21 -12.55
CA VAL A 467 16.29 -25.23 -12.67
C VAL A 467 16.08 -26.40 -11.72
N LEU A 468 15.69 -26.14 -10.47
CA LEU A 468 15.43 -27.20 -9.49
C LEU A 468 14.23 -28.07 -9.86
N CYS A 469 13.17 -27.50 -10.44
CA CYS A 469 12.03 -28.29 -10.94
C CYS A 469 12.45 -29.23 -12.06
N VAL A 470 13.21 -28.73 -13.04
CA VAL A 470 13.71 -29.55 -14.15
C VAL A 470 14.65 -30.65 -13.63
N ALA A 471 15.55 -30.32 -12.69
CA ALA A 471 16.44 -31.32 -12.08
C ALA A 471 15.67 -32.42 -11.31
N LEU A 472 14.51 -32.09 -10.75
CA LEU A 472 13.60 -33.04 -10.08
C LEU A 472 12.67 -33.79 -11.04
N GLY A 473 12.61 -33.42 -12.33
CA GLY A 473 11.63 -33.94 -13.29
C GLY A 473 10.20 -33.48 -13.00
N TRP A 474 10.04 -32.27 -12.46
CA TRP A 474 8.77 -31.67 -12.01
C TRP A 474 8.29 -30.54 -12.93
N ASP A 475 8.59 -30.62 -14.22
CA ASP A 475 8.27 -29.59 -15.22
C ASP A 475 6.76 -29.23 -15.23
N GLU A 476 5.89 -30.24 -15.07
CA GLU A 476 4.43 -30.06 -15.02
C GLU A 476 3.95 -29.23 -13.81
N ALA A 477 4.76 -29.11 -12.76
CA ALA A 477 4.42 -28.36 -11.56
C ALA A 477 4.99 -26.93 -11.53
N LEU A 478 5.73 -26.52 -12.57
CA LEU A 478 6.31 -25.18 -12.66
C LEU A 478 5.25 -24.06 -12.52
N PRO A 479 4.03 -24.17 -13.10
CA PRO A 479 2.98 -23.15 -12.91
C PRO A 479 2.54 -23.01 -11.45
N LEU A 480 2.49 -24.11 -10.69
CA LEU A 480 2.15 -24.08 -9.26
C LEU A 480 3.22 -23.35 -8.47
N ILE A 481 4.48 -23.68 -8.72
CA ILE A 481 5.63 -23.10 -8.01
C ILE A 481 5.76 -21.62 -8.33
N THR A 482 5.55 -21.23 -9.59
CA THR A 482 5.53 -19.82 -10.02
C THR A 482 4.40 -19.05 -9.34
N THR A 483 3.19 -19.62 -9.26
CA THR A 483 2.07 -18.98 -8.59
C THR A 483 2.33 -18.80 -7.09
N LEU A 484 2.92 -19.80 -6.42
CA LEU A 484 3.31 -19.69 -5.00
C LEU A 484 4.39 -18.63 -4.78
N LYS A 485 5.32 -18.43 -5.73
CA LYS A 485 6.31 -17.35 -5.68
C LYS A 485 5.64 -15.98 -5.75
N ILE A 486 4.69 -15.79 -6.68
CA ILE A 486 3.92 -14.53 -6.81
C ILE A 486 3.13 -14.22 -5.53
N ILE A 487 2.45 -15.23 -4.95
CA ILE A 487 1.72 -15.05 -3.68
C ILE A 487 2.66 -14.54 -2.59
N LYS A 488 3.88 -15.10 -2.49
CA LYS A 488 4.85 -14.71 -1.46
C LYS A 488 5.34 -13.27 -1.65
N GLN A 489 5.56 -12.85 -2.89
CA GLN A 489 5.94 -11.48 -3.20
C GLN A 489 4.82 -10.50 -2.84
N ASN A 490 3.58 -10.77 -3.25
CA ASN A 490 2.43 -9.89 -2.98
C ASN A 490 2.08 -9.75 -1.49
N THR A 491 2.31 -10.82 -0.71
CA THR A 491 2.05 -10.83 0.74
C THR A 491 3.18 -10.22 1.58
N ALA A 492 4.39 -10.09 1.02
CA ALA A 492 5.50 -9.44 1.70
C ALA A 492 5.27 -7.92 1.85
N ASP A 493 4.61 -7.30 0.88
CA ASP A 493 4.51 -5.84 0.77
C ASP A 493 3.23 -5.25 1.41
N THR A 494 2.18 -6.04 1.63
CA THR A 494 0.83 -5.47 1.80
C THR A 494 0.22 -5.57 3.20
N PHE A 495 0.80 -6.28 4.18
CA PHE A 495 0.15 -6.64 5.47
C PHE A 495 -1.27 -7.27 5.35
N LYS A 496 -1.82 -7.42 4.15
CA LYS A 496 -3.16 -7.91 3.84
C LYS A 496 -3.09 -9.40 3.57
N VAL A 497 -4.00 -10.16 4.18
CA VAL A 497 -4.13 -11.61 3.96
C VAL A 497 -5.29 -11.92 3.02
N GLU A 498 -5.23 -11.37 1.82
CA GLU A 498 -6.26 -11.55 0.78
C GLU A 498 -5.60 -12.03 -0.51
N LEU A 499 -6.24 -13.00 -1.19
CA LEU A 499 -5.77 -13.51 -2.47
C LEU A 499 -6.59 -12.86 -3.58
N ASP A 500 -5.92 -12.27 -4.56
CA ASP A 500 -6.56 -11.72 -5.75
C ASP A 500 -7.30 -12.82 -6.55
N LEU A 501 -8.43 -12.49 -7.20
CA LEU A 501 -9.19 -13.44 -8.01
C LEU A 501 -8.36 -14.06 -9.15
N LYS A 502 -7.48 -13.29 -9.81
CA LYS A 502 -6.56 -13.79 -10.84
C LYS A 502 -5.61 -14.84 -10.25
N ILE A 503 -5.09 -14.60 -9.05
CA ILE A 503 -4.23 -15.54 -8.31
C ILE A 503 -4.98 -16.81 -7.94
N VAL A 504 -6.23 -16.69 -7.46
CA VAL A 504 -7.07 -17.85 -7.12
C VAL A 504 -7.31 -18.73 -8.35
N ALA A 505 -7.64 -18.14 -9.51
CA ALA A 505 -7.83 -18.87 -10.76
C ALA A 505 -6.53 -19.56 -11.22
N ALA A 506 -5.41 -18.83 -11.23
CA ALA A 506 -4.10 -19.37 -11.59
C ALA A 506 -3.71 -20.54 -10.68
N LEU A 507 -3.92 -20.40 -9.37
CA LEU A 507 -3.58 -21.44 -8.40
C LEU A 507 -4.44 -22.69 -8.56
N ARG A 508 -5.74 -22.55 -8.86
CA ARG A 508 -6.61 -23.70 -9.17
C ARG A 508 -6.14 -24.44 -10.42
N SER A 509 -5.90 -23.71 -11.50
CA SER A 509 -5.40 -24.28 -12.75
C SER A 509 -4.08 -25.02 -12.52
N ALA A 510 -3.17 -24.38 -11.80
CA ALA A 510 -1.88 -24.97 -11.46
C ALA A 510 -1.98 -26.20 -10.56
N PHE A 511 -2.93 -26.25 -9.62
CA PHE A 511 -3.19 -27.45 -8.81
C PHE A 511 -3.74 -28.62 -9.63
N VAL A 512 -4.53 -28.35 -10.67
CA VAL A 512 -5.00 -29.38 -11.61
C VAL A 512 -3.84 -29.88 -12.45
N GLN A 513 -3.02 -28.97 -12.99
CA GLN A 513 -1.88 -29.32 -13.84
C GLN A 513 -0.79 -30.10 -13.09
N ALA A 514 -0.51 -29.74 -11.84
CA ALA A 514 0.49 -30.45 -11.02
C ALA A 514 0.05 -31.87 -10.62
N GLY A 515 -1.21 -32.27 -10.84
CA GLY A 515 -1.72 -33.61 -10.59
C GLY A 515 -1.35 -34.15 -9.20
N ASN A 516 -0.65 -35.29 -9.16
CA ASN A 516 -0.24 -35.96 -7.93
C ASN A 516 0.87 -35.20 -7.16
N LEU A 517 1.64 -34.33 -7.83
CA LEU A 517 2.76 -33.61 -7.19
C LEU A 517 2.29 -32.49 -6.27
N ARG A 518 1.05 -32.01 -6.42
CA ARG A 518 0.53 -30.85 -5.68
C ARG A 518 0.60 -31.00 -4.15
N GLU A 519 0.33 -32.20 -3.63
CA GLU A 519 0.34 -32.47 -2.18
C GLU A 519 1.78 -32.51 -1.65
N GLU A 520 2.69 -33.11 -2.40
CA GLU A 520 4.11 -33.16 -2.06
C GLU A 520 4.72 -31.75 -2.06
N ILE A 521 4.46 -30.97 -3.10
CA ILE A 521 4.91 -29.57 -3.21
C ILE A 521 4.33 -28.73 -2.08
N TRP A 522 3.02 -28.84 -1.81
CA TRP A 522 2.40 -28.07 -0.73
C TRP A 522 3.01 -28.41 0.63
N LYS A 523 3.25 -29.70 0.90
CA LYS A 523 3.90 -30.15 2.13
C LYS A 523 5.27 -29.50 2.30
N LEU A 524 6.07 -29.41 1.24
CA LEU A 524 7.38 -28.75 1.27
C LEU A 524 7.26 -27.27 1.63
N TRP A 525 6.33 -26.52 1.02
CA TRP A 525 6.11 -25.10 1.33
C TRP A 525 5.60 -24.88 2.77
N ARG A 526 4.70 -25.74 3.24
CA ARG A 526 4.13 -25.69 4.59
C ARG A 526 5.19 -25.97 5.65
N GLU A 527 6.03 -26.97 5.43
CA GLU A 527 7.14 -27.33 6.31
C GLU A 527 8.24 -26.27 6.32
N ALA A 528 8.53 -25.67 5.16
CA ALA A 528 9.42 -24.53 5.04
C ALA A 528 8.84 -23.23 5.62
N LYS A 529 7.57 -23.25 6.04
CA LYS A 529 6.83 -22.12 6.60
C LYS A 529 6.93 -20.88 5.73
N VAL A 530 6.77 -21.04 4.42
CA VAL A 530 6.94 -19.95 3.45
C VAL A 530 5.90 -18.84 3.64
N PHE A 531 4.69 -19.19 4.09
CA PHE A 531 3.56 -18.29 4.25
C PHE A 531 3.09 -18.19 5.70
N ASP A 532 2.39 -17.12 6.03
CA ASP A 532 1.70 -16.97 7.32
C ASP A 532 0.48 -17.90 7.43
N LYS A 533 -0.06 -18.04 8.64
CA LYS A 533 -1.15 -18.97 8.94
C LYS A 533 -2.42 -18.72 8.12
N ASN A 534 -2.78 -17.47 7.86
CA ASN A 534 -4.01 -17.15 7.16
C ASN A 534 -3.86 -17.40 5.65
N THR A 535 -2.70 -17.12 5.06
CA THR A 535 -2.40 -17.44 3.65
C THR A 535 -2.40 -18.95 3.43
N VAL A 536 -1.77 -19.73 4.34
CA VAL A 536 -1.85 -21.21 4.35
C VAL A 536 -3.31 -21.67 4.36
N PHE A 537 -4.14 -21.08 5.23
CA PHE A 537 -5.54 -21.44 5.38
C PHE A 537 -6.36 -21.23 4.09
N LEU A 538 -6.10 -20.16 3.35
CA LEU A 538 -6.79 -19.87 2.08
C LEU A 538 -6.32 -20.78 0.92
N ILE A 539 -5.01 -21.06 0.83
CA ILE A 539 -4.47 -21.97 -0.18
C ILE A 539 -5.00 -23.40 0.02
N GLU A 540 -5.04 -23.88 1.26
CA GLU A 540 -5.62 -25.19 1.60
C GLU A 540 -7.12 -25.25 1.30
N ALA A 541 -7.83 -24.12 1.42
CA ALA A 541 -9.25 -24.02 1.06
C ALA A 541 -9.46 -24.18 -0.45
N ILE A 542 -8.60 -23.58 -1.27
CA ILE A 542 -8.65 -23.70 -2.74
C ILE A 542 -8.49 -25.16 -3.18
N ALA A 543 -7.57 -25.88 -2.53
CA ALA A 543 -7.35 -27.30 -2.76
C ALA A 543 -8.44 -28.21 -2.14
N GLY A 544 -9.21 -27.70 -1.18
CA GLY A 544 -10.25 -28.45 -0.47
C GLY A 544 -9.76 -29.26 0.73
N TRP A 545 -8.49 -29.14 1.13
CA TRP A 545 -7.87 -29.99 2.16
C TRP A 545 -8.32 -29.68 3.60
N ASN A 546 -8.86 -28.48 3.85
CA ASN A 546 -9.23 -28.01 5.20
C ASN A 546 -10.75 -27.74 5.36
N ARG A 547 -11.61 -28.39 4.58
CA ARG A 547 -13.08 -28.23 4.62
C ARG A 547 -13.66 -28.34 6.04
N THR A 548 -13.28 -29.38 6.79
CA THR A 548 -13.77 -29.62 8.15
C THR A 548 -13.33 -28.52 9.13
N GLU A 549 -12.09 -28.03 9.01
CA GLU A 549 -11.58 -26.93 9.85
C GLU A 549 -12.29 -25.61 9.54
N ILE A 550 -12.61 -25.36 8.27
CA ILE A 550 -13.41 -24.21 7.84
C ILE A 550 -14.80 -24.27 8.48
N GLU A 551 -15.51 -25.39 8.34
CA GLU A 551 -16.86 -25.57 8.89
C GLU A 551 -16.90 -25.35 10.42
N GLN A 552 -15.94 -25.93 11.16
CA GLN A 552 -15.82 -25.71 12.60
C GLN A 552 -15.49 -24.24 12.96
N SER A 553 -14.72 -23.56 12.12
CA SER A 553 -14.34 -22.16 12.32
C SER A 553 -15.44 -21.17 11.93
N LEU A 554 -16.33 -21.54 11.01
CA LEU A 554 -17.54 -20.78 10.67
C LEU A 554 -18.50 -20.69 11.86
N ALA A 555 -18.66 -21.77 12.62
CA ALA A 555 -19.44 -21.77 13.87
C ALA A 555 -18.90 -20.76 14.90
N LYS A 556 -17.60 -20.49 14.87
CA LYS A 556 -16.92 -19.48 15.71
C LYS A 556 -16.90 -18.08 15.07
N ARG A 557 -17.58 -17.90 13.92
CA ARG A 557 -17.62 -16.67 13.11
C ARG A 557 -16.25 -16.09 12.78
N LYS A 558 -15.22 -16.92 12.56
CA LYS A 558 -13.90 -16.43 12.16
C LYS A 558 -13.96 -15.89 10.72
N GLN A 559 -13.55 -14.63 10.53
CA GLN A 559 -13.60 -13.96 9.23
C GLN A 559 -12.81 -14.70 8.14
N ILE A 560 -11.63 -15.24 8.47
CA ILE A 560 -10.83 -16.02 7.52
C ILE A 560 -11.54 -17.29 7.04
N ALA A 561 -12.37 -17.90 7.91
CA ALA A 561 -13.18 -19.07 7.54
C ALA A 561 -14.34 -18.70 6.63
N VAL A 562 -14.96 -17.53 6.83
CA VAL A 562 -15.99 -17.00 5.92
C VAL A 562 -15.41 -16.80 4.53
N LYS A 563 -14.24 -16.14 4.42
CA LYS A 563 -13.53 -15.97 3.15
C LYS A 563 -13.21 -17.34 2.50
N ALA A 564 -12.62 -18.25 3.26
CA ALA A 564 -12.24 -19.58 2.79
C ALA A 564 -13.43 -20.44 2.33
N TYR A 565 -14.61 -20.24 2.91
CA TYR A 565 -15.83 -20.97 2.52
C TYR A 565 -16.25 -20.71 1.07
N GLY A 566 -16.01 -19.51 0.55
CA GLY A 566 -16.18 -19.19 -0.87
C GLY A 566 -15.16 -19.86 -1.79
N LEU A 567 -14.00 -20.26 -1.27
CA LEU A 567 -12.91 -20.90 -2.02
C LEU A 567 -13.00 -22.43 -2.07
N LEU A 568 -13.83 -23.07 -1.25
CA LEU A 568 -13.90 -24.53 -1.24
C LEU A 568 -14.39 -25.07 -2.61
N PRO A 569 -13.80 -26.13 -3.16
CA PRO A 569 -14.33 -26.81 -4.34
C PRO A 569 -15.80 -27.23 -4.17
N LEU A 570 -16.56 -27.29 -5.26
CA LEU A 570 -17.97 -27.71 -5.24
C LEU A 570 -18.06 -29.22 -5.48
N GLU A 571 -18.86 -29.91 -4.67
CA GLU A 571 -19.08 -31.37 -4.71
C GLU A 571 -20.50 -31.72 -5.15
N ARG A 572 -21.50 -30.90 -4.79
CA ARG A 572 -22.92 -31.10 -5.15
C ARG A 572 -23.42 -30.11 -6.20
N GLY A 573 -22.50 -29.54 -6.95
CA GLY A 573 -22.79 -28.61 -8.04
C GLY A 573 -23.64 -27.42 -7.60
N GLN A 574 -24.68 -27.14 -8.37
CA GLN A 574 -25.48 -25.92 -8.31
C GLN A 574 -26.37 -25.78 -7.06
N GLU A 575 -26.74 -26.89 -6.41
CA GLU A 575 -27.46 -26.86 -5.13
C GLU A 575 -26.57 -26.38 -3.98
N GLU A 576 -25.32 -26.84 -3.94
CA GLU A 576 -24.34 -26.39 -2.94
C GLU A 576 -24.03 -24.90 -3.10
N VAL A 577 -23.95 -24.39 -4.34
CA VAL A 577 -23.76 -22.95 -4.57
C VAL A 577 -24.88 -22.14 -3.90
N LEU A 578 -26.13 -22.59 -4.02
CA LEU A 578 -27.27 -21.94 -3.39
C LEU A 578 -27.20 -22.02 -1.86
N GLU A 579 -26.86 -23.18 -1.30
CA GLU A 579 -26.69 -23.34 0.14
C GLU A 579 -25.62 -22.40 0.70
N ARG A 580 -24.46 -22.32 0.05
CA ARG A 580 -23.37 -21.43 0.47
C ARG A 580 -23.76 -19.96 0.36
N TYR A 581 -24.42 -19.58 -0.72
CA TYR A 581 -24.95 -18.22 -0.90
C TYR A 581 -25.92 -17.85 0.23
N LEU A 582 -26.91 -18.70 0.51
CA LEU A 582 -27.89 -18.47 1.57
C LEU A 582 -27.23 -18.38 2.95
N PHE A 583 -26.25 -19.23 3.23
CA PHE A 583 -25.45 -19.16 4.45
C PHE A 583 -24.75 -17.79 4.58
N LEU A 584 -24.08 -17.31 3.54
CA LEU A 584 -23.37 -16.03 3.54
C LEU A 584 -24.33 -14.84 3.74
N GLN A 585 -25.51 -14.88 3.10
CA GLN A 585 -26.54 -13.85 3.28
C GLN A 585 -27.10 -13.85 4.70
N GLN A 586 -27.37 -15.03 5.27
CA GLN A 586 -27.81 -15.17 6.66
C GLN A 586 -26.74 -14.70 7.64
N PHE A 587 -25.47 -15.04 7.39
CA PHE A 587 -24.33 -14.58 8.20
C PHE A 587 -24.25 -13.06 8.26
N LEU A 588 -24.42 -12.38 7.11
CA LEU A 588 -24.44 -10.92 7.02
C LEU A 588 -25.64 -10.30 7.75
N LYS A 589 -26.83 -10.90 7.62
CA LYS A 589 -28.05 -10.44 8.31
C LYS A 589 -27.88 -10.47 9.84
N GLU A 590 -27.26 -11.52 10.37
CA GLU A 590 -26.98 -11.68 11.79
C GLU A 590 -25.91 -10.71 12.31
N SER A 591 -25.03 -10.23 11.43
CA SER A 591 -23.95 -9.29 11.77
C SER A 591 -24.48 -8.00 12.41
N LYS A 592 -25.69 -7.58 12.05
CA LYS A 592 -26.37 -6.38 12.58
C LYS A 592 -26.52 -6.35 14.11
N LYS A 593 -26.35 -7.49 14.79
CA LYS A 593 -26.38 -7.60 16.25
C LYS A 593 -25.08 -7.14 16.93
N PHE A 594 -24.01 -6.89 16.16
CA PHE A 594 -22.69 -6.47 16.68
C PHE A 594 -22.42 -4.97 16.48
N GLY A 595 -21.32 -4.45 17.04
CA GLY A 595 -20.89 -3.06 16.82
C GLY A 595 -20.43 -2.77 15.38
N ALA A 596 -20.39 -1.49 15.01
CA ALA A 596 -20.13 -1.03 13.63
C ALA A 596 -18.82 -1.57 13.02
N GLU A 597 -17.75 -1.65 13.81
CA GLU A 597 -16.45 -2.18 13.36
C GLU A 597 -16.54 -3.68 13.00
N LYS A 598 -17.19 -4.47 13.86
CA LYS A 598 -17.37 -5.91 13.60
C LYS A 598 -18.31 -6.15 12.41
N GLN A 599 -19.34 -5.31 12.24
CA GLN A 599 -20.21 -5.35 11.07
C GLN A 599 -19.44 -5.10 9.77
N ALA A 600 -18.62 -4.05 9.74
CA ALA A 600 -17.79 -3.74 8.57
C ALA A 600 -16.85 -4.90 8.21
N ASN A 601 -16.16 -5.47 9.21
CA ASN A 601 -15.23 -6.58 8.98
C ASN A 601 -15.93 -7.86 8.48
N GLU A 602 -17.09 -8.22 9.06
CA GLU A 602 -17.89 -9.36 8.61
C GLU A 602 -18.48 -9.12 7.22
N GLN A 603 -18.88 -7.89 6.90
CA GLN A 603 -19.35 -7.51 5.57
C GLN A 603 -18.24 -7.67 4.52
N THR A 604 -17.04 -7.17 4.78
CA THR A 604 -15.88 -7.34 3.89
C THR A 604 -15.56 -8.82 3.69
N ALA A 605 -15.57 -9.63 4.76
CA ALA A 605 -15.33 -11.06 4.65
C ALA A 605 -16.37 -11.78 3.76
N VAL A 606 -17.65 -11.42 3.88
CA VAL A 606 -18.72 -11.97 3.02
C VAL A 606 -18.57 -11.52 1.57
N GLN A 607 -18.19 -10.27 1.31
CA GLN A 607 -17.96 -9.78 -0.05
C GLN A 607 -16.87 -10.58 -0.78
N HIS A 608 -15.73 -10.84 -0.11
CA HIS A 608 -14.71 -11.72 -0.66
C HIS A 608 -15.21 -13.16 -0.85
N ALA A 609 -15.94 -13.71 0.14
CA ALA A 609 -16.49 -15.05 0.04
C ALA A 609 -17.44 -15.21 -1.16
N LEU A 610 -18.29 -14.21 -1.44
CA LEU A 610 -19.17 -14.19 -2.59
C LEU A 610 -18.39 -14.06 -3.91
N ALA A 611 -17.34 -13.23 -3.96
CA ALA A 611 -16.47 -13.10 -5.12
C ALA A 611 -15.76 -14.42 -5.45
N TYR A 612 -15.22 -15.09 -4.44
CA TYR A 612 -14.64 -16.42 -4.58
C TYR A 612 -15.67 -17.46 -5.00
N LEU A 613 -16.85 -17.46 -4.37
CA LEU A 613 -17.92 -18.41 -4.72
C LEU A 613 -18.38 -18.23 -6.17
N ALA A 614 -18.49 -16.99 -6.64
CA ALA A 614 -18.86 -16.70 -8.03
C ALA A 614 -17.86 -17.34 -8.99
N GLN A 615 -16.56 -17.08 -8.77
CA GLN A 615 -15.50 -17.67 -9.58
C GLN A 615 -15.50 -19.20 -9.52
N VAL A 616 -15.64 -19.79 -8.32
CA VAL A 616 -15.67 -21.26 -8.15
C VAL A 616 -16.87 -21.89 -8.85
N ALA A 617 -18.02 -21.22 -8.82
CA ALA A 617 -19.25 -21.67 -9.46
C ALA A 617 -19.32 -21.37 -10.96
N GLY A 618 -18.28 -20.75 -11.54
CA GLY A 618 -18.23 -20.41 -12.97
C GLY A 618 -19.08 -19.20 -13.35
N TYR A 619 -19.48 -18.37 -12.38
CA TYR A 619 -20.14 -17.09 -12.66
C TYR A 619 -19.09 -16.00 -12.91
N PRO A 620 -19.31 -15.11 -13.87
CA PRO A 620 -18.34 -14.07 -14.22
C PRO A 620 -18.12 -13.06 -13.08
N ASN A 621 -19.13 -12.84 -12.23
CA ASN A 621 -19.06 -11.88 -11.12
C ASN A 621 -20.08 -12.23 -10.03
N VAL A 622 -19.98 -11.54 -8.90
CA VAL A 622 -20.86 -11.71 -7.73
C VAL A 622 -22.31 -11.44 -8.12
N GLN A 623 -22.56 -10.39 -8.89
CA GLN A 623 -23.91 -9.94 -9.26
C GLN A 623 -24.65 -11.03 -10.05
N ARG A 624 -23.95 -11.73 -10.96
CA ARG A 624 -24.50 -12.86 -11.73
C ARG A 624 -24.79 -14.05 -10.83
N LEU A 625 -23.87 -14.38 -9.91
CA LEU A 625 -24.10 -15.40 -8.89
C LEU A 625 -25.35 -15.06 -8.07
N GLU A 626 -25.42 -13.88 -7.46
CA GLU A 626 -26.53 -13.45 -6.61
C GLU A 626 -27.86 -13.57 -7.35
N SER A 627 -27.91 -13.10 -8.59
CA SER A 627 -29.12 -13.13 -9.41
C SER A 627 -29.56 -14.56 -9.72
N MET A 628 -28.63 -15.45 -10.08
CA MET A 628 -28.97 -16.85 -10.33
C MET A 628 -29.36 -17.61 -9.07
N MET A 629 -28.75 -17.29 -7.92
CA MET A 629 -29.14 -17.88 -6.66
C MET A 629 -30.51 -17.37 -6.20
N GLU A 630 -30.82 -16.10 -6.42
CA GLU A 630 -32.13 -15.55 -6.13
C GLU A 630 -33.22 -16.10 -7.03
N ALA A 631 -32.94 -16.25 -8.32
CA ALA A 631 -33.82 -16.91 -9.27
C ALA A 631 -34.22 -18.30 -8.77
N ARG A 632 -33.24 -19.10 -8.36
CA ARG A 632 -33.46 -20.45 -7.84
C ARG A 632 -34.14 -20.48 -6.49
N PHE A 633 -33.78 -19.57 -5.58
CA PHE A 633 -34.42 -19.49 -4.27
C PHE A 633 -35.91 -19.13 -4.36
N ASN A 634 -36.27 -18.23 -5.29
CA ASN A 634 -37.58 -17.59 -5.34
C ASN A 634 -38.59 -18.25 -6.30
N GLN A 635 -38.26 -19.37 -6.95
CA GLN A 635 -39.24 -20.18 -7.69
C GLN A 635 -40.46 -20.62 -6.83
N LYS A 636 -40.38 -20.49 -5.50
CA LYS A 636 -41.42 -20.94 -4.55
C LYS A 636 -42.57 -19.95 -4.29
N ILE A 637 -42.49 -18.67 -4.69
CA ILE A 637 -43.59 -17.69 -4.49
C ILE A 637 -44.04 -17.15 -5.84
N ALA A 638 -45.11 -17.74 -6.38
CA ALA A 638 -45.77 -17.26 -7.58
C ALA A 638 -46.84 -16.21 -7.19
N PRO A 639 -46.74 -14.95 -7.65
CA PRO A 639 -47.76 -13.93 -7.37
C PRO A 639 -49.17 -14.38 -7.77
N GLU A 640 -49.29 -15.10 -8.89
CA GLU A 640 -50.54 -15.66 -9.39
C GLU A 640 -51.19 -16.70 -8.47
N THR A 641 -50.45 -17.33 -7.56
CA THR A 641 -51.02 -18.31 -6.60
C THR A 641 -51.30 -17.71 -5.22
N CYS A 642 -50.96 -16.43 -5.02
CA CYS A 642 -51.16 -15.72 -3.76
C CYS A 642 -52.60 -15.22 -3.65
N HIS A 643 -53.45 -15.99 -2.96
CA HIS A 643 -54.86 -15.65 -2.70
C HIS A 643 -55.18 -15.74 -1.20
N TRP A 644 -55.76 -14.68 -0.64
CA TRP A 644 -56.23 -14.64 0.74
C TRP A 644 -57.70 -14.22 0.82
N SER A 645 -58.46 -14.87 1.70
CA SER A 645 -59.85 -14.53 2.00
C SER A 645 -59.96 -13.94 3.39
N VAL A 646 -60.48 -12.71 3.50
CA VAL A 646 -60.71 -12.00 4.76
C VAL A 646 -62.17 -11.56 4.83
N GLY A 647 -63.04 -12.37 5.44
CA GLY A 647 -64.49 -12.14 5.43
C GLY A 647 -65.05 -12.22 4.01
N GLU A 648 -65.75 -11.17 3.56
CA GLU A 648 -66.28 -11.04 2.19
C GLU A 648 -65.24 -10.54 1.16
N TYR A 649 -64.00 -10.29 1.59
CA TYR A 649 -62.96 -9.73 0.73
C TYR A 649 -62.01 -10.80 0.23
N GLN A 650 -61.77 -10.82 -1.08
CA GLN A 650 -60.68 -11.59 -1.69
C GLN A 650 -59.51 -10.66 -1.99
N VAL A 651 -58.32 -11.04 -1.53
CA VAL A 651 -57.08 -10.31 -1.73
C VAL A 651 -56.15 -11.15 -2.59
N THR A 652 -55.67 -10.58 -3.69
CA THR A 652 -54.73 -11.21 -4.62
C THR A 652 -53.56 -10.29 -4.93
N LEU A 653 -52.48 -10.86 -5.48
CA LEU A 653 -51.35 -10.09 -6.00
C LEU A 653 -51.38 -10.05 -7.53
N ALA A 654 -50.97 -8.92 -8.08
CA ALA A 654 -50.69 -8.80 -9.50
C ALA A 654 -49.36 -8.07 -9.71
N LEU A 655 -48.63 -8.50 -10.74
CA LEU A 655 -47.52 -7.75 -11.31
C LEU A 655 -48.08 -6.81 -12.37
N SER A 656 -47.65 -5.55 -12.34
CA SER A 656 -48.06 -4.56 -13.32
C SER A 656 -46.95 -3.54 -13.51
N GLN A 657 -46.41 -3.46 -14.73
CA GLN A 657 -45.40 -2.48 -15.11
C GLN A 657 -44.21 -2.44 -14.13
N ALA A 658 -43.70 -3.63 -13.79
CA ALA A 658 -42.62 -3.86 -12.83
C ALA A 658 -42.97 -3.52 -11.37
N ASP A 659 -44.22 -3.25 -10.99
CA ASP A 659 -44.62 -3.07 -9.60
C ASP A 659 -45.46 -4.26 -9.07
N VAL A 660 -45.43 -4.45 -7.76
CA VAL A 660 -46.25 -5.45 -7.06
C VAL A 660 -47.47 -4.73 -6.47
N GLN A 661 -48.65 -5.04 -7.01
CA GLN A 661 -49.92 -4.45 -6.60
C GLN A 661 -50.76 -5.44 -5.81
N LEU A 662 -51.44 -4.92 -4.78
CA LEU A 662 -52.42 -5.65 -4.00
C LEU A 662 -53.81 -5.36 -4.54
N ILE A 663 -54.48 -6.37 -5.06
CA ILE A 663 -55.82 -6.27 -5.63
C ILE A 663 -56.82 -6.79 -4.59
N VAL A 664 -57.90 -6.03 -4.34
CA VAL A 664 -58.93 -6.42 -3.37
C VAL A 664 -60.30 -6.39 -4.03
N HIS A 665 -60.98 -7.53 -4.01
CA HIS A 665 -62.35 -7.70 -4.47
C HIS A 665 -63.31 -7.88 -3.29
N ARG A 666 -64.55 -7.42 -3.44
CA ARG A 666 -65.69 -7.78 -2.59
C ARG A 666 -66.80 -8.31 -3.50
N GLY A 667 -66.98 -9.63 -3.55
CA GLY A 667 -67.70 -10.26 -4.66
C GLY A 667 -67.05 -9.91 -6.00
N ASP A 668 -67.83 -9.50 -7.00
CA ASP A 668 -67.31 -9.11 -8.33
C ASP A 668 -66.71 -7.69 -8.38
N ARG A 669 -66.81 -6.90 -7.30
CA ARG A 669 -66.41 -5.49 -7.30
C ARG A 669 -64.96 -5.30 -6.86
N LEU A 670 -64.13 -4.77 -7.75
CA LEU A 670 -62.77 -4.28 -7.44
C LEU A 670 -62.80 -3.00 -6.59
N LEU A 671 -61.99 -2.96 -5.53
CA LEU A 671 -61.90 -1.81 -4.61
C LEU A 671 -60.66 -0.95 -4.88
N LYS A 672 -60.81 0.38 -4.76
CA LYS A 672 -59.71 1.36 -4.97
C LYS A 672 -58.66 1.37 -3.85
N SER A 673 -58.96 0.80 -2.69
CA SER A 673 -58.06 0.79 -1.54
C SER A 673 -58.35 -0.40 -0.65
N VAL A 674 -57.32 -0.91 0.02
CA VAL A 674 -57.45 -1.97 1.02
C VAL A 674 -58.39 -1.50 2.16
N PRO A 675 -59.52 -2.17 2.40
CA PRO A 675 -60.48 -1.82 3.45
C PRO A 675 -59.89 -1.89 4.85
N GLY A 676 -60.43 -1.09 5.79
CA GLY A 676 -60.00 -1.10 7.19
C GLY A 676 -60.11 -2.48 7.85
N VAL A 677 -61.17 -3.23 7.52
CA VAL A 677 -61.40 -4.61 8.00
C VAL A 677 -60.27 -5.55 7.60
N VAL A 678 -59.79 -5.45 6.35
CA VAL A 678 -58.65 -6.24 5.88
C VAL A 678 -57.38 -5.81 6.60
N ARG A 679 -57.13 -4.50 6.76
CA ARG A 679 -55.91 -3.98 7.43
C ARG A 679 -55.77 -4.39 8.89
N GLN A 680 -56.90 -4.56 9.59
CA GLN A 680 -56.94 -4.93 11.01
C GLN A 680 -56.88 -6.45 11.24
N ASN A 681 -57.01 -7.26 10.19
CA ASN A 681 -56.94 -8.71 10.29
C ASN A 681 -55.47 -9.17 10.44
N PRO A 682 -55.17 -10.15 11.32
CA PRO A 682 -53.82 -10.71 11.46
C PRO A 682 -53.17 -11.16 10.14
N THR A 683 -53.93 -11.74 9.22
CA THR A 683 -53.47 -12.18 7.89
C THR A 683 -52.87 -11.03 7.06
N TYR A 684 -53.25 -9.78 7.33
CA TYR A 684 -52.68 -8.64 6.62
C TYR A 684 -51.18 -8.43 6.90
N THR A 685 -50.69 -8.86 8.07
CA THR A 685 -49.25 -8.80 8.37
C THR A 685 -48.44 -9.75 7.48
N GLU A 686 -48.96 -10.96 7.26
CA GLU A 686 -48.39 -11.94 6.33
C GLU A 686 -48.43 -11.41 4.89
N ILE A 687 -49.59 -10.91 4.45
CA ILE A 687 -49.75 -10.30 3.11
C ILE A 687 -48.71 -9.19 2.89
N LYS A 688 -48.53 -8.29 3.87
CA LYS A 688 -47.56 -7.20 3.78
C LYS A 688 -46.12 -7.72 3.71
N ALA A 689 -45.79 -8.77 4.46
CA ALA A 689 -44.49 -9.41 4.43
C ALA A 689 -44.20 -10.01 3.03
N THR A 690 -45.16 -10.73 2.45
CA THR A 690 -45.06 -11.30 1.10
C THR A 690 -44.90 -10.22 0.04
N VAL A 691 -45.71 -9.14 0.09
CA VAL A 691 -45.57 -7.99 -0.83
C VAL A 691 -44.19 -7.35 -0.70
N GLN A 692 -43.69 -7.15 0.53
CA GLN A 692 -42.37 -6.57 0.74
C GLN A 692 -41.26 -7.48 0.20
N GLN A 693 -41.38 -8.79 0.36
CA GLN A 693 -40.43 -9.76 -0.17
C GLN A 693 -40.37 -9.71 -1.71
N LEU A 694 -41.53 -9.69 -2.38
CA LEU A 694 -41.61 -9.59 -3.84
C LEU A 694 -41.08 -8.24 -4.36
N ARG A 695 -41.35 -7.12 -3.66
CA ARG A 695 -40.78 -5.81 -4.02
C ARG A 695 -39.26 -5.77 -3.88
N ASN A 696 -38.72 -6.42 -2.85
CA ASN A 696 -37.28 -6.53 -2.67
C ASN A 696 -36.66 -7.36 -3.81
N GLN A 697 -37.29 -8.46 -4.22
CA GLN A 697 -36.87 -9.26 -5.39
C GLN A 697 -36.89 -8.43 -6.67
N MET A 698 -37.99 -7.73 -6.94
CA MET A 698 -38.15 -6.82 -8.08
C MET A 698 -37.03 -5.78 -8.13
N THR A 699 -36.73 -5.14 -6.99
CA THR A 699 -35.65 -4.15 -6.90
C THR A 699 -34.28 -4.72 -7.26
N ARG A 700 -34.01 -5.98 -6.92
CA ARG A 700 -32.74 -6.64 -7.22
C ARG A 700 -32.65 -7.06 -8.69
N PHE A 701 -33.70 -7.64 -9.26
CA PHE A 701 -33.75 -7.94 -10.70
C PHE A 701 -33.62 -6.69 -11.57
N ARG A 702 -34.29 -5.58 -11.20
CA ARG A 702 -34.15 -4.30 -11.92
C ARG A 702 -32.69 -3.83 -11.96
N ARG A 703 -32.02 -3.83 -10.80
CA ARG A 703 -30.60 -3.46 -10.70
C ARG A 703 -29.71 -4.40 -11.51
N HIS A 704 -30.00 -5.70 -11.47
CA HIS A 704 -29.25 -6.69 -12.23
C HIS A 704 -29.34 -6.46 -13.74
N PHE A 705 -30.56 -6.29 -14.27
CA PHE A 705 -30.75 -6.03 -15.70
C PHE A 705 -30.20 -4.68 -16.15
N GLU A 706 -30.25 -3.66 -15.29
CA GLU A 706 -29.58 -2.38 -15.55
C GLU A 706 -28.06 -2.56 -15.66
N GLU A 707 -27.45 -3.33 -14.75
CA GLU A 707 -26.02 -3.61 -14.76
C GLU A 707 -25.59 -4.41 -16.00
N ILE A 708 -26.36 -5.43 -16.41
CA ILE A 708 -26.11 -6.20 -17.63
C ILE A 708 -26.10 -5.27 -18.86
N MET A 709 -27.06 -4.37 -18.95
CA MET A 709 -27.11 -3.37 -20.02
C MET A 709 -25.91 -2.41 -19.96
N ALA A 710 -25.60 -1.89 -18.77
CA ALA A 710 -24.52 -0.91 -18.57
C ALA A 710 -23.12 -1.49 -18.80
N THR A 711 -22.95 -2.80 -18.61
CA THR A 711 -21.68 -3.49 -18.85
C THR A 711 -21.58 -4.11 -20.25
N GLY A 712 -22.68 -4.13 -21.01
CA GLY A 712 -22.72 -4.76 -22.33
C GLY A 712 -22.65 -6.28 -22.29
N GLN A 713 -22.99 -6.91 -21.16
CA GLN A 713 -22.97 -8.35 -21.00
C GLN A 713 -24.03 -9.05 -21.86
N SER A 714 -23.65 -10.17 -22.49
CA SER A 714 -24.60 -11.03 -23.20
C SER A 714 -25.35 -11.94 -22.23
N LEU A 715 -26.61 -12.24 -22.57
CA LEU A 715 -27.44 -13.27 -21.96
C LEU A 715 -27.55 -14.45 -22.92
N SER A 716 -27.31 -15.66 -22.42
CA SER A 716 -27.48 -16.88 -23.20
C SER A 716 -28.96 -17.24 -23.36
N TYR A 717 -29.26 -18.09 -24.34
CA TYR A 717 -30.60 -18.63 -24.53
C TYR A 717 -31.10 -19.39 -23.29
N GLU A 718 -30.24 -20.21 -22.67
CA GLU A 718 -30.58 -20.95 -21.45
C GLU A 718 -30.89 -20.01 -20.28
N GLU A 719 -30.11 -18.94 -20.13
CA GLU A 719 -30.32 -17.96 -19.06
C GLU A 719 -31.65 -17.22 -19.25
N LEU A 720 -31.96 -16.77 -20.48
CA LEU A 720 -33.23 -16.14 -20.80
C LEU A 720 -34.42 -17.08 -20.63
N SER A 721 -34.25 -18.37 -20.93
CA SER A 721 -35.26 -19.40 -20.68
C SER A 721 -35.53 -19.61 -19.18
N VAL A 722 -34.49 -19.61 -18.34
CA VAL A 722 -34.65 -19.70 -16.89
C VAL A 722 -35.28 -18.42 -16.33
N LEU A 723 -34.84 -17.25 -16.79
CA LEU A 723 -35.36 -15.96 -16.33
C LEU A 723 -36.82 -15.73 -16.76
N SER A 724 -37.22 -16.21 -17.95
CA SER A 724 -38.60 -16.10 -18.43
C SER A 724 -39.59 -16.95 -17.62
N GLN A 725 -39.13 -17.97 -16.90
CA GLN A 725 -39.96 -18.80 -16.02
C GLN A 725 -40.20 -18.15 -14.64
N ILE A 726 -39.48 -17.08 -14.31
CA ILE A 726 -39.59 -16.41 -13.01
C ILE A 726 -40.56 -15.23 -13.17
N PRO A 727 -41.74 -15.21 -12.51
CA PRO A 727 -42.78 -14.21 -12.79
C PRO A 727 -42.30 -12.76 -12.73
N ILE A 728 -41.50 -12.41 -11.71
CA ILE A 728 -40.95 -11.05 -11.53
C ILE A 728 -39.92 -10.71 -12.60
N ALA A 729 -38.99 -11.63 -12.91
CA ALA A 729 -37.96 -11.36 -13.91
C ALA A 729 -38.58 -11.27 -15.32
N ARG A 730 -39.56 -12.15 -15.62
CA ARG A 730 -40.37 -12.12 -16.82
C ARG A 730 -41.10 -10.79 -17.00
N ASP A 731 -41.78 -10.29 -15.96
CA ASP A 731 -42.50 -9.00 -16.03
C ASP A 731 -41.54 -7.85 -16.35
N ILE A 732 -40.35 -7.84 -15.75
CA ILE A 732 -39.31 -6.84 -16.05
C ILE A 732 -38.79 -6.99 -17.49
N LEU A 733 -38.42 -8.20 -17.91
CA LEU A 733 -37.84 -8.45 -19.22
C LEU A 733 -38.78 -8.06 -20.36
N ASN A 734 -40.09 -8.31 -20.22
CA ASN A 734 -41.10 -7.94 -21.22
C ASN A 734 -41.20 -6.41 -21.47
N GLN A 735 -40.64 -5.58 -20.58
CA GLN A 735 -40.63 -4.11 -20.70
C GLN A 735 -39.30 -3.58 -21.28
N LEU A 736 -38.35 -4.47 -21.56
CA LEU A 736 -37.02 -4.12 -22.05
C LEU A 736 -36.90 -4.37 -23.55
N VAL A 737 -36.18 -3.47 -24.21
CA VAL A 737 -35.74 -3.68 -25.58
C VAL A 737 -34.49 -4.56 -25.54
N LEU A 738 -34.51 -5.71 -26.20
CA LEU A 738 -33.35 -6.57 -26.37
C LEU A 738 -32.75 -6.38 -27.76
N LEU A 739 -31.48 -6.73 -27.88
CA LEU A 739 -30.72 -6.74 -29.11
C LEU A 739 -30.27 -8.17 -29.41
N THR A 740 -30.63 -8.67 -30.59
CA THR A 740 -30.02 -9.85 -31.22
C THR A 740 -29.06 -9.40 -32.33
N GLU A 741 -28.30 -10.31 -32.94
CA GLU A 741 -27.39 -9.94 -34.04
C GLU A 741 -28.12 -9.18 -35.17
N GLN A 742 -29.38 -9.53 -35.42
CA GLN A 742 -30.13 -9.05 -36.58
C GLN A 742 -31.07 -7.87 -36.26
N SER A 743 -31.60 -7.74 -35.04
CA SER A 743 -32.65 -6.75 -34.75
C SER A 743 -32.72 -6.34 -33.29
N CYS A 744 -33.30 -5.17 -33.04
CA CYS A 744 -33.77 -4.76 -31.72
C CYS A 744 -35.27 -5.08 -31.59
N GLY A 745 -35.75 -5.35 -30.38
CA GLY A 745 -37.17 -5.61 -30.15
C GLY A 745 -37.55 -5.79 -28.68
N LEU A 746 -38.83 -5.60 -28.35
CA LEU A 746 -39.38 -5.91 -27.03
C LEU A 746 -39.36 -7.42 -26.79
N PHE A 747 -38.95 -7.86 -25.60
CA PHE A 747 -38.93 -9.28 -25.29
C PHE A 747 -40.34 -9.86 -25.16
N ILE A 748 -40.56 -11.01 -25.81
CA ILE A 748 -41.79 -11.80 -25.74
C ILE A 748 -41.46 -13.14 -25.11
N ALA A 749 -41.63 -13.22 -23.79
CA ALA A 749 -41.24 -14.37 -22.97
C ALA A 749 -41.81 -15.72 -23.43
N ASP A 750 -43.10 -15.78 -23.79
CA ASP A 750 -43.77 -17.03 -24.19
C ASP A 750 -43.23 -17.62 -25.49
N ALA A 751 -42.73 -16.75 -26.38
CA ALA A 751 -42.17 -17.16 -27.66
C ALA A 751 -40.63 -17.27 -27.63
N LEU A 752 -40.00 -16.88 -26.52
CA LEU A 752 -38.54 -16.65 -26.44
C LEU A 752 -38.04 -15.92 -27.68
N ALA A 753 -38.66 -14.77 -27.96
CA ALA A 753 -38.43 -13.96 -29.15
C ALA A 753 -38.42 -12.48 -28.80
N ILE A 754 -37.98 -11.64 -29.73
CA ILE A 754 -38.14 -10.18 -29.68
C ILE A 754 -39.18 -9.74 -30.72
N GLN A 755 -39.98 -8.73 -30.41
CA GLN A 755 -40.86 -8.06 -31.35
C GLN A 755 -40.25 -6.71 -31.76
N ASN A 756 -39.91 -6.57 -33.04
CA ASN A 756 -39.31 -5.32 -33.56
C ASN A 756 -40.36 -4.22 -33.80
N LEU A 757 -39.92 -3.04 -34.24
CA LEU A 757 -40.79 -1.89 -34.54
C LEU A 757 -41.82 -2.17 -35.65
N ASP A 758 -41.55 -3.11 -36.56
CA ASP A 758 -42.51 -3.54 -37.60
C ASP A 758 -43.55 -4.53 -37.07
N GLY A 759 -43.48 -4.91 -35.78
CA GLY A 759 -44.34 -5.91 -35.15
C GLY A 759 -43.94 -7.37 -35.45
N LYS A 760 -42.82 -7.60 -36.15
CA LYS A 760 -42.32 -8.95 -36.49
C LYS A 760 -41.66 -9.61 -35.29
N LEU A 761 -42.03 -10.88 -35.04
CA LEU A 761 -41.39 -11.74 -34.05
C LEU A 761 -40.11 -12.36 -34.60
N ILE A 762 -39.01 -12.21 -33.87
CA ILE A 762 -37.68 -12.72 -34.21
C ILE A 762 -37.20 -13.59 -33.05
N PRO A 763 -37.02 -14.92 -33.24
CA PRO A 763 -36.55 -15.81 -32.19
C PRO A 763 -35.21 -15.37 -31.59
N LEU A 764 -35.02 -15.63 -30.29
CA LEU A 764 -33.76 -15.39 -29.63
C LEU A 764 -32.64 -16.29 -30.19
N GLN A 765 -31.41 -15.78 -30.14
CA GLN A 765 -30.19 -16.48 -30.52
C GLN A 765 -29.34 -16.81 -29.28
N ASN A 766 -28.22 -17.50 -29.47
CA ASN A 766 -27.32 -17.90 -28.36
C ASN A 766 -26.71 -16.71 -27.60
N GLN A 767 -26.59 -15.54 -28.22
CA GLN A 767 -26.16 -14.31 -27.55
C GLN A 767 -27.19 -13.21 -27.79
N THR A 768 -27.80 -12.75 -26.70
CA THR A 768 -28.76 -11.63 -26.71
C THR A 768 -28.31 -10.59 -25.70
N TYR A 769 -28.47 -9.31 -26.02
CA TYR A 769 -28.09 -8.22 -25.12
C TYR A 769 -29.34 -7.47 -24.68
N ILE A 770 -29.32 -6.87 -23.49
CA ILE A 770 -30.26 -5.80 -23.18
C ILE A 770 -29.77 -4.56 -23.92
N ALA A 771 -30.60 -4.00 -24.80
CA ALA A 771 -30.16 -2.94 -25.69
C ALA A 771 -29.79 -1.67 -24.91
N HIS A 772 -28.52 -1.31 -24.91
CA HIS A 772 -28.05 0.01 -24.50
C HIS A 772 -28.47 1.09 -25.53
N PRO A 773 -28.72 2.36 -25.14
CA PRO A 773 -28.98 3.46 -26.08
C PRO A 773 -27.98 3.55 -27.23
N TYR A 774 -26.70 3.25 -26.96
CA TYR A 774 -25.65 3.21 -27.99
C TYR A 774 -26.02 2.28 -29.15
N HIS A 775 -26.54 1.07 -28.87
CA HIS A 775 -26.94 0.13 -29.91
C HIS A 775 -28.07 0.69 -30.78
N LEU A 776 -29.08 1.30 -30.14
CA LEU A 776 -30.23 1.88 -30.83
C LEU A 776 -29.83 3.12 -31.64
N PHE A 777 -28.94 3.95 -31.09
CA PHE A 777 -28.39 5.13 -31.76
C PHE A 777 -27.58 4.74 -32.99
N HIS A 778 -26.67 3.77 -32.85
CA HIS A 778 -25.84 3.27 -33.93
C HIS A 778 -26.67 2.65 -35.07
N LYS A 779 -27.81 2.03 -34.74
CA LYS A 779 -28.78 1.54 -35.75
C LYS A 779 -29.71 2.63 -36.30
N GLY A 780 -29.70 3.85 -35.77
CA GLY A 780 -30.62 4.91 -36.15
C GLY A 780 -32.06 4.72 -35.67
N GLU A 781 -32.30 3.79 -34.73
CA GLU A 781 -33.63 3.42 -34.25
C GLU A 781 -34.00 4.06 -32.89
N LEU A 782 -33.06 4.74 -32.22
CA LEU A 782 -33.25 5.27 -30.86
C LEU A 782 -34.52 6.13 -30.74
N ALA A 783 -34.70 7.10 -31.64
CA ALA A 783 -35.86 8.00 -31.59
C ALA A 783 -37.19 7.26 -31.85
N ALA A 784 -37.19 6.26 -32.73
CA ALA A 784 -38.36 5.44 -33.01
C ALA A 784 -38.75 4.58 -31.80
N TRP A 785 -37.77 3.97 -31.13
CA TRP A 785 -38.01 3.25 -29.88
C TRP A 785 -38.50 4.17 -28.75
N GLN A 786 -37.96 5.38 -28.62
CA GLN A 786 -38.46 6.36 -27.64
C GLN A 786 -39.94 6.69 -27.90
N GLN A 787 -40.32 6.90 -29.16
CA GLN A 787 -41.70 7.16 -29.56
C GLN A 787 -42.59 5.96 -29.27
N GLU A 788 -42.16 4.74 -29.61
CA GLU A 788 -42.94 3.53 -29.42
C GLU A 788 -43.21 3.22 -27.94
N ILE A 789 -42.20 3.38 -27.08
CA ILE A 789 -42.34 3.18 -25.63
C ILE A 789 -43.37 4.17 -25.04
N VAL A 790 -43.36 5.44 -25.47
CA VAL A 790 -44.33 6.45 -25.02
C VAL A 790 -45.73 6.13 -25.56
N HIS A 791 -45.84 5.81 -26.85
CA HIS A 791 -47.11 5.50 -27.52
C HIS A 791 -47.81 4.28 -26.89
N GLN A 792 -47.08 3.20 -26.60
CA GLN A 792 -47.62 2.02 -25.92
C GLN A 792 -47.86 2.24 -24.42
N ARG A 793 -47.48 3.39 -23.87
CA ARG A 793 -47.46 3.68 -22.42
C ARG A 793 -46.71 2.61 -21.61
N LEU A 794 -45.61 2.12 -22.17
CA LEU A 794 -44.73 1.18 -21.51
C LEU A 794 -43.85 1.91 -20.50
N VAL A 795 -43.75 1.33 -19.29
CA VAL A 795 -42.88 1.85 -18.23
C VAL A 795 -41.67 0.93 -18.15
N GLN A 796 -40.50 1.43 -18.52
CA GLN A 796 -39.28 0.66 -18.40
C GLN A 796 -38.84 0.53 -16.93
N PRO A 797 -38.32 -0.64 -16.51
CA PRO A 797 -37.91 -0.90 -15.13
C PRO A 797 -36.82 0.05 -14.61
N PHE A 798 -35.99 0.58 -15.51
CA PHE A 798 -34.96 1.59 -15.30
C PHE A 798 -34.88 2.46 -16.57
N LYS A 799 -34.14 3.58 -16.53
CA LYS A 799 -33.88 4.35 -17.76
C LYS A 799 -33.03 3.50 -18.70
N GLN A 800 -33.66 2.92 -19.72
CA GLN A 800 -33.01 2.21 -20.82
C GLN A 800 -32.99 3.09 -22.06
N VAL A 801 -34.10 3.22 -22.80
CA VAL A 801 -34.15 3.91 -24.11
C VAL A 801 -34.05 5.44 -23.94
N PHE A 802 -34.37 5.94 -22.75
CA PHE A 802 -34.23 7.34 -22.34
C PHE A 802 -32.98 7.60 -21.48
N ARG A 803 -32.02 6.68 -21.52
CA ARG A 803 -30.76 6.82 -20.79
C ARG A 803 -29.82 7.75 -21.55
N GLU A 804 -29.13 8.59 -20.78
CA GLU A 804 -28.13 9.53 -21.27
C GLU A 804 -26.97 8.79 -21.97
N LEU A 805 -26.65 9.22 -23.20
CA LEU A 805 -25.65 8.60 -24.07
C LEU A 805 -24.49 9.57 -24.26
N TYR A 806 -23.29 9.16 -23.85
CA TYR A 806 -22.07 9.94 -24.01
C TYR A 806 -21.19 9.28 -25.07
N LEU A 807 -20.97 10.00 -26.17
CA LEU A 807 -20.07 9.57 -27.24
C LEU A 807 -18.74 10.30 -27.12
N LEU A 808 -17.69 9.69 -27.68
CA LEU A 808 -16.36 10.31 -27.76
C LEU A 808 -16.45 11.61 -28.57
N THR A 809 -15.93 12.69 -27.99
CA THR A 809 -15.93 14.03 -28.60
C THR A 809 -14.60 14.33 -29.30
N PRO A 810 -14.55 15.30 -30.22
CA PRO A 810 -13.28 15.73 -30.82
C PRO A 810 -12.21 16.14 -29.80
N ALA A 811 -12.61 16.83 -28.71
CA ALA A 811 -11.68 17.22 -27.65
C ALA A 811 -11.03 15.99 -26.97
N GLU A 812 -11.75 14.89 -26.82
CA GLU A 812 -11.21 13.65 -26.26
C GLU A 812 -10.38 12.85 -27.26
N GLN A 813 -10.61 13.05 -28.56
CA GLN A 813 -9.71 12.53 -29.60
C GLN A 813 -8.36 13.25 -29.56
N GLU A 814 -8.35 14.55 -29.24
CA GLU A 814 -7.12 15.36 -29.09
C GLU A 814 -6.34 15.00 -27.83
N THR A 815 -7.01 14.86 -26.68
CA THR A 815 -6.35 14.45 -25.42
C THR A 815 -5.91 12.99 -25.43
N TYR A 816 -6.45 12.18 -26.34
CA TYR A 816 -6.08 10.80 -26.64
C TYR A 816 -6.37 9.78 -25.53
N ASN A 817 -5.81 9.91 -24.33
CA ASN A 817 -5.83 8.87 -23.28
C ASN A 817 -6.53 9.29 -21.96
N TYR A 818 -7.15 10.47 -21.91
CA TYR A 818 -7.98 10.91 -20.78
C TYR A 818 -9.04 11.92 -21.23
N SER A 819 -10.10 12.10 -20.44
CA SER A 819 -11.15 13.10 -20.66
C SER A 819 -11.18 14.14 -19.53
N TYR A 820 -11.31 15.40 -19.91
CA TYR A 820 -11.54 16.55 -19.00
C TYR A 820 -13.01 17.01 -18.97
N ARG A 821 -13.94 16.24 -19.54
CA ARG A 821 -15.36 16.65 -19.72
C ARG A 821 -16.02 17.13 -18.42
N PHE A 822 -15.59 16.60 -17.29
CA PHE A 822 -16.13 16.89 -15.95
C PHE A 822 -15.08 17.48 -14.99
N ALA A 823 -13.98 18.01 -15.49
CA ALA A 823 -12.92 18.57 -14.64
C ALA A 823 -13.27 19.99 -14.14
N GLY A 824 -12.74 20.35 -12.98
CA GLY A 824 -12.84 21.70 -12.39
C GLY A 824 -14.10 21.98 -11.56
N HIS A 825 -14.96 20.99 -11.30
CA HIS A 825 -16.14 21.20 -10.47
C HIS A 825 -15.80 21.03 -8.98
N LYS A 826 -16.22 21.99 -8.15
CA LYS A 826 -16.11 21.89 -6.69
C LYS A 826 -17.29 21.10 -6.10
N LEU A 827 -16.97 20.00 -5.43
CA LEU A 827 -17.94 18.99 -5.01
C LEU A 827 -17.87 18.71 -3.51
N GLU A 828 -19.02 18.43 -2.90
CA GLU A 828 -19.07 17.95 -1.51
C GLU A 828 -18.58 16.50 -1.42
N SER A 829 -17.44 16.29 -0.77
CA SER A 829 -16.71 15.02 -0.77
C SER A 829 -17.53 13.82 -0.25
N ARG A 830 -18.35 14.04 0.78
CA ARG A 830 -19.21 13.00 1.37
C ARG A 830 -20.28 12.52 0.39
N VAL A 831 -20.79 13.43 -0.44
CA VAL A 831 -21.79 13.12 -1.46
C VAL A 831 -21.11 12.36 -2.60
N VAL A 832 -19.92 12.80 -3.05
CA VAL A 832 -19.11 12.10 -4.06
C VAL A 832 -18.83 10.65 -3.65
N VAL A 833 -18.29 10.44 -2.44
CA VAL A 833 -18.00 9.11 -1.89
C VAL A 833 -19.24 8.21 -1.93
N ARG A 834 -20.39 8.70 -1.46
CA ARG A 834 -21.63 7.93 -1.41
C ARG A 834 -22.14 7.59 -2.81
N LEU A 835 -22.08 8.53 -3.76
CA LEU A 835 -22.54 8.34 -5.13
C LEU A 835 -21.68 7.33 -5.89
N LEU A 836 -20.36 7.45 -5.80
CA LEU A 836 -19.41 6.53 -6.42
C LEU A 836 -19.56 5.11 -5.87
N GLN A 837 -19.57 4.95 -4.53
CA GLN A 837 -19.76 3.64 -3.90
C GLN A 837 -21.08 2.98 -4.29
N SER A 838 -22.17 3.76 -4.39
CA SER A 838 -23.48 3.24 -4.80
C SER A 838 -23.51 2.69 -6.24
N ARG A 839 -22.48 2.98 -7.04
CA ARG A 839 -22.32 2.62 -8.45
C ARG A 839 -21.18 1.65 -8.71
N GLY A 840 -20.68 1.00 -7.66
CA GLY A 840 -19.63 -0.02 -7.78
C GLY A 840 -18.22 0.54 -7.96
N TRP A 841 -18.01 1.84 -7.77
CA TRP A 841 -16.66 2.40 -7.67
C TRP A 841 -16.05 2.04 -6.32
N GLN A 842 -14.79 1.63 -6.36
CA GLN A 842 -13.94 1.39 -5.20
C GLN A 842 -13.19 2.67 -4.87
N LEU A 843 -13.01 2.93 -3.58
CA LEU A 843 -12.22 4.08 -3.12
C LEU A 843 -10.78 3.61 -2.92
N GLY A 844 -9.83 4.25 -3.60
CA GLY A 844 -8.42 4.09 -3.31
C GLY A 844 -8.09 4.54 -1.88
N TYR A 845 -6.98 4.03 -1.34
CA TYR A 845 -6.40 4.47 -0.06
C TYR A 845 -4.91 4.73 -0.26
N GLY A 846 -4.38 5.77 0.37
CA GLY A 846 -2.98 6.19 0.19
C GLY A 846 -2.89 7.72 0.13
N GLU A 847 -1.70 8.26 -0.05
CA GLU A 847 -1.49 9.73 -0.09
C GLU A 847 -2.33 10.42 -1.19
N TYR A 848 -2.62 9.70 -2.28
CA TYR A 848 -3.47 10.15 -3.37
C TYR A 848 -4.53 9.09 -3.70
N PRO A 849 -5.70 9.07 -3.01
CA PRO A 849 -6.72 8.07 -3.23
C PRO A 849 -7.50 8.39 -4.50
N ILE A 850 -7.28 7.59 -5.55
CA ILE A 850 -8.02 7.71 -6.80
C ILE A 850 -9.15 6.66 -6.81
N PRO A 851 -10.43 7.06 -6.88
CA PRO A 851 -11.54 6.14 -7.11
C PRO A 851 -11.39 5.41 -8.43
N PHE A 852 -11.69 4.11 -8.42
CA PHE A 852 -11.59 3.27 -9.60
C PHE A 852 -12.76 2.30 -9.71
N LYS A 853 -13.12 1.92 -10.93
CA LYS A 853 -14.16 0.94 -11.24
C LYS A 853 -13.59 -0.10 -12.19
N VAL A 854 -13.69 -1.37 -11.77
CA VAL A 854 -13.13 -2.50 -12.51
C VAL A 854 -14.19 -3.11 -13.41
N PHE A 855 -13.82 -3.41 -14.65
CA PHE A 855 -14.60 -4.15 -15.63
C PHE A 855 -13.84 -5.44 -15.98
N PRO A 856 -13.97 -6.51 -15.16
CA PRO A 856 -13.10 -7.69 -15.24
C PRO A 856 -13.17 -8.41 -16.59
N GLU A 857 -14.35 -8.48 -17.21
CA GLU A 857 -14.58 -9.18 -18.48
C GLU A 857 -13.90 -8.50 -19.68
N LEU A 858 -13.58 -7.22 -19.53
CA LEU A 858 -12.93 -6.40 -20.57
C LEU A 858 -11.45 -6.14 -20.24
N ASP A 859 -10.93 -6.75 -19.16
CA ASP A 859 -9.62 -6.46 -18.55
C ASP A 859 -9.37 -4.94 -18.43
N LEU A 860 -10.36 -4.17 -18.02
CA LEU A 860 -10.33 -2.72 -18.02
C LEU A 860 -10.60 -2.14 -16.62
N VAL A 861 -9.95 -1.03 -16.28
CA VAL A 861 -10.22 -0.24 -15.08
C VAL A 861 -10.43 1.22 -15.48
N ALA A 862 -11.51 1.83 -15.02
CA ALA A 862 -11.75 3.26 -15.13
C ALA A 862 -11.33 3.97 -13.85
N TYR A 863 -10.71 5.14 -13.98
CA TYR A 863 -10.29 6.00 -12.88
C TYR A 863 -10.95 7.36 -13.01
N PHE A 864 -11.34 7.93 -11.87
CA PHE A 864 -11.86 9.29 -11.79
C PHE A 864 -11.05 10.06 -10.75
N GLU A 865 -10.18 10.95 -11.21
CA GLU A 865 -9.30 11.73 -10.34
C GLU A 865 -10.01 12.94 -9.72
N PHE A 866 -9.52 13.31 -8.55
CA PHE A 866 -9.95 14.49 -7.80
C PHE A 866 -8.71 15.19 -7.23
N GLN A 867 -8.75 16.52 -7.23
CA GLN A 867 -7.81 17.38 -6.54
C GLN A 867 -8.33 17.69 -5.13
N ASP A 868 -7.48 18.29 -4.30
CA ASP A 868 -7.80 18.66 -2.92
C ASP A 868 -8.17 17.43 -2.06
N VAL A 869 -7.46 16.31 -2.25
CA VAL A 869 -7.63 15.04 -1.51
C VAL A 869 -6.44 14.76 -0.60
N SER A 870 -6.63 13.91 0.42
CA SER A 870 -5.56 13.40 1.30
C SER A 870 -5.77 11.88 1.49
N TYR A 871 -5.26 11.25 2.56
CA TYR A 871 -5.25 9.79 2.81
C TYR A 871 -6.55 9.01 2.48
N TYR A 872 -7.70 9.67 2.45
CA TYR A 872 -8.98 9.18 1.94
C TYR A 872 -9.78 10.32 1.27
N LEU A 873 -10.66 9.99 0.33
CA LEU A 873 -11.37 10.97 -0.53
C LEU A 873 -12.22 12.01 0.24
N SER A 874 -12.74 11.64 1.41
CA SER A 874 -13.55 12.52 2.27
C SER A 874 -12.76 13.24 3.37
N ALA A 875 -11.43 13.32 3.25
CA ALA A 875 -10.57 14.00 4.21
C ALA A 875 -10.91 15.50 4.32
N PHE A 876 -11.24 16.13 3.19
CA PHE A 876 -11.72 17.50 3.12
C PHE A 876 -13.23 17.54 2.91
N ALA A 877 -13.87 18.65 3.28
CA ALA A 877 -15.31 18.83 3.04
C ALA A 877 -15.63 19.01 1.55
N GLU A 878 -14.69 19.59 0.81
CA GLU A 878 -14.80 19.90 -0.61
C GLU A 878 -13.60 19.34 -1.36
N ILE A 879 -13.85 18.81 -2.55
CA ILE A 879 -12.85 18.29 -3.49
C ILE A 879 -13.16 18.80 -4.89
N THR A 880 -12.16 18.86 -5.76
CA THR A 880 -12.35 19.33 -7.14
C THR A 880 -12.23 18.15 -8.10
N SER A 881 -13.22 17.92 -8.98
CA SER A 881 -13.12 16.86 -9.99
C SER A 881 -12.03 17.17 -11.02
N ASP A 882 -11.37 16.12 -11.52
CA ASP A 882 -10.29 16.25 -12.52
C ASP A 882 -10.55 15.29 -13.70
N ARG A 883 -9.49 14.67 -14.24
CA ARG A 883 -9.55 13.78 -15.39
C ARG A 883 -10.15 12.41 -15.10
N ILE A 884 -10.70 11.82 -16.15
CA ILE A 884 -11.13 10.42 -16.22
C ILE A 884 -10.27 9.70 -17.24
N TYR A 885 -9.75 8.53 -16.89
CA TYR A 885 -8.92 7.72 -17.79
C TYR A 885 -9.12 6.23 -17.53
N PHE A 886 -8.57 5.41 -18.42
CA PHE A 886 -8.71 3.96 -18.39
C PHE A 886 -7.34 3.27 -18.46
N GLN A 887 -7.20 2.11 -17.82
CA GLN A 887 -6.01 1.27 -17.87
C GLN A 887 -6.42 -0.19 -18.08
N ALA A 888 -5.51 -1.03 -18.61
CA ALA A 888 -5.74 -2.46 -18.61
C ALA A 888 -5.47 -3.05 -17.21
N ASN A 889 -6.34 -3.93 -16.74
CA ASN A 889 -6.33 -4.49 -15.39
C ASN A 889 -5.16 -5.47 -15.14
N GLN A 890 -4.37 -5.80 -16.16
CA GLN A 890 -3.14 -6.59 -16.04
C GLN A 890 -1.87 -5.74 -15.85
N PHE A 891 -1.91 -4.43 -16.13
CA PHE A 891 -0.75 -3.56 -16.02
C PHE A 891 -0.67 -2.92 -14.63
N ILE A 892 0.47 -3.11 -13.96
CA ILE A 892 0.82 -2.44 -12.70
C ILE A 892 1.61 -1.15 -12.99
N ASP A 893 2.01 -0.92 -14.24
CA ASP A 893 2.89 0.20 -14.65
C ASP A 893 2.19 1.56 -14.74
N GLY A 894 0.86 1.60 -14.67
CA GLY A 894 0.08 2.84 -14.68
C GLY A 894 -0.20 3.44 -16.07
N THR A 895 -0.02 2.69 -17.15
CA THR A 895 -0.18 3.23 -18.52
C THR A 895 -1.67 3.43 -18.90
N ALA A 896 -2.07 4.66 -19.22
CA ALA A 896 -3.42 4.98 -19.67
C ALA A 896 -3.67 4.57 -21.14
N LEU A 897 -4.82 3.95 -21.41
CA LEU A 897 -5.24 3.48 -22.73
C LEU A 897 -5.85 4.61 -23.58
N PRO A 898 -5.74 4.53 -24.92
CA PRO A 898 -6.42 5.45 -25.82
C PRO A 898 -7.94 5.37 -25.65
N LEU A 899 -8.61 6.52 -25.55
CA LEU A 899 -10.07 6.59 -25.38
C LEU A 899 -10.85 6.01 -26.56
N ILE A 900 -10.26 6.01 -27.75
CA ILE A 900 -10.85 5.40 -28.95
C ILE A 900 -10.92 3.87 -28.88
N ASP A 901 -10.05 3.25 -28.08
CA ASP A 901 -10.02 1.80 -27.88
C ASP A 901 -10.97 1.33 -26.77
N ILE A 902 -11.59 2.28 -26.05
CA ILE A 902 -12.53 1.98 -24.97
C ILE A 902 -13.89 1.61 -25.54
N PRO A 903 -14.50 0.49 -25.13
CA PRO A 903 -15.85 0.12 -25.57
C PRO A 903 -16.85 1.27 -25.35
N PRO A 904 -17.61 1.70 -26.38
CA PRO A 904 -18.46 2.89 -26.30
C PRO A 904 -19.52 2.86 -25.19
N ILE A 905 -20.02 1.66 -24.85
CA ILE A 905 -20.96 1.46 -23.74
C ILE A 905 -20.28 1.80 -22.40
N VAL A 906 -19.07 1.27 -22.17
CA VAL A 906 -18.32 1.51 -20.94
C VAL A 906 -17.94 2.98 -20.81
N PHE A 907 -17.46 3.59 -21.90
CA PHE A 907 -17.19 5.02 -21.94
C PHE A 907 -18.44 5.82 -21.57
N SER A 908 -19.59 5.50 -22.19
CA SER A 908 -20.86 6.18 -21.92
C SER A 908 -21.29 6.07 -20.46
N GLU A 909 -21.17 4.89 -19.87
CA GLU A 909 -21.59 4.65 -18.49
C GLU A 909 -20.66 5.28 -17.45
N VAL A 910 -19.35 5.31 -17.71
CA VAL A 910 -18.39 6.02 -16.85
C VAL A 910 -18.65 7.54 -16.88
N MET A 911 -18.88 8.10 -18.06
CA MET A 911 -19.23 9.52 -18.18
C MET A 911 -20.57 9.85 -17.54
N ARG A 912 -21.54 8.94 -17.62
CA ARG A 912 -22.82 9.08 -16.95
C ARG A 912 -22.72 9.04 -15.43
N ASP A 913 -21.86 8.18 -14.88
CA ASP A 913 -21.55 8.15 -13.46
C ASP A 913 -20.91 9.47 -13.01
N ALA A 914 -19.97 10.00 -13.80
CA ALA A 914 -19.33 11.28 -13.54
C ALA A 914 -20.30 12.49 -13.62
N ASP A 915 -21.18 12.56 -14.62
CA ASP A 915 -22.19 13.61 -14.73
C ASP A 915 -23.12 13.63 -13.51
N LEU A 916 -23.52 12.45 -13.01
CA LEU A 916 -24.33 12.41 -11.80
C LEU A 916 -23.56 12.91 -10.58
N VAL A 917 -22.29 12.50 -10.42
CA VAL A 917 -21.44 12.96 -9.32
C VAL A 917 -21.32 14.47 -9.34
N VAL A 918 -21.02 15.05 -10.49
CA VAL A 918 -20.91 16.50 -10.66
C VAL A 918 -22.25 17.19 -10.40
N SER A 919 -23.33 16.76 -11.05
CA SER A 919 -24.63 17.43 -10.96
C SER A 919 -25.29 17.37 -9.58
N VAL A 920 -24.99 16.36 -8.76
CA VAL A 920 -25.59 16.19 -7.42
C VAL A 920 -24.68 16.69 -6.30
N ALA A 921 -23.35 16.57 -6.43
CA ALA A 921 -22.42 16.95 -5.37
C ALA A 921 -21.95 18.40 -5.46
N GLN A 922 -22.25 19.13 -6.54
CA GLN A 922 -21.86 20.54 -6.70
C GLN A 922 -22.59 21.44 -5.69
N ARG A 923 -21.85 22.38 -5.08
CA ARG A 923 -22.37 23.33 -4.09
C ARG A 923 -22.78 24.69 -4.66
N GLU A 924 -22.51 24.94 -5.93
CA GLU A 924 -22.88 26.20 -6.58
C GLU A 924 -24.41 26.35 -6.68
N LYS A 925 -24.91 27.60 -6.62
CA LYS A 925 -26.36 27.89 -6.63
C LYS A 925 -27.05 27.58 -7.95
N GLU A 926 -26.31 27.49 -9.06
CA GLU A 926 -26.84 27.10 -10.37
C GLU A 926 -26.70 25.59 -10.58
N VAL A 927 -27.82 24.89 -10.74
CA VAL A 927 -27.81 23.48 -11.17
C VAL A 927 -27.42 23.44 -12.65
N ARG A 928 -26.21 22.98 -12.94
CA ARG A 928 -25.73 22.72 -14.31
C ARG A 928 -25.78 21.22 -14.58
N LEU A 929 -26.38 20.84 -15.71
CA LEU A 929 -26.37 19.48 -16.24
C LEU A 929 -25.46 19.43 -17.46
N SER A 930 -24.94 18.24 -17.78
CA SER A 930 -24.29 18.00 -19.07
C SER A 930 -25.21 18.33 -20.26
N PRO A 931 -24.65 18.69 -21.43
CA PRO A 931 -25.40 18.84 -22.67
C PRO A 931 -26.25 17.61 -23.02
N GLU A 932 -25.70 16.41 -22.81
CA GLU A 932 -26.35 15.12 -23.04
C GLU A 932 -27.58 14.95 -22.15
N THR A 933 -27.49 15.32 -20.87
CA THR A 933 -28.64 15.27 -19.96
C THR A 933 -29.69 16.33 -20.35
N TYR A 934 -29.31 17.53 -20.79
CA TYR A 934 -30.28 18.52 -21.32
C TYR A 934 -30.99 17.99 -22.56
N GLN A 935 -30.24 17.44 -23.52
CA GLN A 935 -30.78 16.87 -24.74
C GLN A 935 -31.78 15.75 -24.43
N GLN A 936 -31.42 14.77 -23.59
CA GLN A 936 -32.32 13.67 -23.25
C GLN A 936 -33.59 14.11 -22.51
N ARG A 937 -33.49 15.07 -21.59
CA ARG A 937 -34.68 15.64 -20.92
C ARG A 937 -35.57 16.36 -21.92
N GLY A 938 -34.98 17.16 -22.81
CA GLY A 938 -35.69 17.86 -23.87
C GLY A 938 -36.39 16.87 -24.81
N ASP A 939 -35.67 15.81 -25.21
CA ASP A 939 -36.20 14.78 -26.07
C ASP A 939 -37.41 14.09 -25.46
N LEU A 940 -37.28 13.61 -24.21
CA LEU A 940 -38.38 13.01 -23.45
C LEU A 940 -39.59 13.94 -23.37
N ILE A 941 -39.38 15.23 -23.06
CA ILE A 941 -40.48 16.20 -22.95
C ILE A 941 -41.18 16.39 -24.29
N GLN A 942 -40.43 16.54 -25.39
CA GLN A 942 -41.03 16.65 -26.73
C GLN A 942 -41.94 15.46 -27.05
N ARG A 943 -41.53 14.23 -26.69
CA ARG A 943 -42.33 13.01 -26.96
C ARG A 943 -43.56 12.94 -26.07
N LEU A 944 -43.44 13.27 -24.78
CA LEU A 944 -44.57 13.30 -23.85
C LEU A 944 -45.60 14.38 -24.24
N VAL A 945 -45.13 15.57 -24.63
CA VAL A 945 -45.99 16.69 -25.06
C VAL A 945 -46.72 16.36 -26.35
N ALA A 946 -46.04 15.72 -27.31
CA ALA A 946 -46.63 15.26 -28.56
C ALA A 946 -47.73 14.21 -28.32
N ASP A 947 -47.48 13.20 -27.47
CA ASP A 947 -48.49 12.19 -27.08
C ASP A 947 -49.72 12.81 -26.41
N LEU A 948 -49.51 13.85 -25.61
CA LEU A 948 -50.59 14.59 -24.94
C LEU A 948 -51.31 15.61 -25.84
N GLY A 949 -50.88 15.78 -27.09
CA GLY A 949 -51.49 16.71 -28.05
C GLY A 949 -51.30 18.20 -27.70
N LEU A 950 -50.24 18.53 -26.97
CA LEU A 950 -49.96 19.89 -26.50
C LEU A 950 -49.14 20.69 -27.54
N ALA A 951 -49.82 21.23 -28.55
CA ALA A 951 -49.19 22.01 -29.62
C ALA A 951 -48.60 23.36 -29.16
N ASN A 952 -48.91 23.81 -27.94
CA ASN A 952 -48.48 25.07 -27.38
C ASN A 952 -47.20 24.97 -26.53
N VAL A 953 -46.45 23.88 -26.67
CA VAL A 953 -45.17 23.68 -25.97
C VAL A 953 -44.09 23.34 -26.99
N THR A 954 -42.98 24.06 -26.92
CA THR A 954 -41.77 23.77 -27.70
C THR A 954 -40.58 23.64 -26.76
N VAL A 955 -39.55 22.90 -27.16
CA VAL A 955 -38.32 22.75 -26.37
C VAL A 955 -37.17 23.31 -27.17
N ALA A 956 -36.43 24.25 -26.58
CA ALA A 956 -35.30 24.92 -27.21
C ALA A 956 -34.17 25.13 -26.18
N GLY A 957 -32.98 24.63 -26.49
CA GLY A 957 -31.82 24.70 -25.60
C GLY A 957 -32.12 24.10 -24.22
N HIS A 958 -31.99 24.91 -23.17
CA HIS A 958 -32.15 24.49 -21.77
C HIS A 958 -33.59 24.66 -21.24
N PHE A 959 -34.55 25.04 -22.08
CA PHE A 959 -35.89 25.42 -21.66
C PHE A 959 -36.99 24.74 -22.47
N ALA A 960 -38.11 24.46 -21.81
CA ALA A 960 -39.39 24.24 -22.46
C ALA A 960 -40.16 25.57 -22.49
N GLN A 961 -40.44 26.07 -23.68
CA GLN A 961 -41.27 27.25 -23.92
C GLN A 961 -42.73 26.83 -23.97
N VAL A 962 -43.56 27.42 -23.11
CA VAL A 962 -44.98 27.10 -22.96
C VAL A 962 -45.79 28.35 -23.27
N GLN A 963 -46.57 28.29 -24.34
CA GLN A 963 -47.49 29.35 -24.74
C GLN A 963 -48.85 29.14 -24.03
N GLY A 964 -49.02 29.75 -22.86
CA GLY A 964 -50.30 29.78 -22.15
C GLY A 964 -51.27 30.80 -22.75
N LYS A 965 -52.49 30.86 -22.17
CA LYS A 965 -53.50 31.88 -22.50
C LYS A 965 -53.33 33.15 -21.67
N LEU A 966 -52.72 33.08 -20.48
CA LEU A 966 -52.47 34.23 -19.62
C LEU A 966 -51.08 34.82 -19.85
N ALA A 967 -50.06 34.00 -20.11
CA ALA A 967 -48.70 34.45 -20.43
C ALA A 967 -47.87 33.40 -21.22
N CYS A 968 -46.67 33.81 -21.65
CA CYS A 968 -45.66 32.91 -22.21
C CYS A 968 -44.65 32.54 -21.11
N TYR A 969 -44.30 31.27 -21.00
CA TYR A 969 -43.43 30.76 -19.94
C TYR A 969 -42.21 30.03 -20.52
N GLN A 970 -41.08 30.12 -19.83
CA GLN A 970 -39.90 29.29 -20.03
C GLN A 970 -39.66 28.45 -18.78
N VAL A 971 -39.74 27.12 -18.91
CA VAL A 971 -39.45 26.17 -17.82
C VAL A 971 -38.06 25.60 -18.01
N HIS A 972 -37.15 25.87 -17.08
CA HIS A 972 -35.77 25.39 -17.15
C HIS A 972 -35.70 23.88 -16.90
N LEU A 973 -35.07 23.13 -17.81
CA LEU A 973 -35.08 21.67 -17.80
C LEU A 973 -34.28 21.05 -16.64
N ALA A 974 -33.33 21.79 -16.05
CA ALA A 974 -32.53 21.30 -14.92
C ALA A 974 -33.18 21.60 -13.56
N SER A 975 -33.54 22.86 -13.33
CA SER A 975 -34.01 23.34 -12.02
C SER A 975 -35.52 23.29 -11.86
N ALA A 976 -36.27 23.18 -12.97
CA ALA A 976 -37.71 23.40 -13.04
C ALA A 976 -38.15 24.83 -12.68
N ALA A 977 -37.22 25.80 -12.70
CA ALA A 977 -37.53 27.22 -12.52
C ALA A 977 -38.40 27.72 -13.69
N ILE A 978 -39.33 28.63 -13.40
CA ILE A 978 -40.27 29.16 -14.40
C ILE A 978 -40.01 30.66 -14.56
N HIS A 979 -39.78 31.09 -15.78
CA HIS A 979 -39.73 32.50 -16.16
C HIS A 979 -40.95 32.83 -17.02
N ILE A 980 -41.60 33.95 -16.76
CA ILE A 980 -42.69 34.54 -17.55
C ILE A 980 -42.06 35.59 -18.46
N GLU A 981 -42.34 35.56 -19.76
CA GLU A 981 -41.81 36.54 -20.69
C GLU A 981 -42.65 37.84 -20.72
N PRO A 982 -42.00 39.03 -20.67
CA PRO A 982 -40.57 39.25 -20.41
C PRO A 982 -40.24 39.36 -18.89
N GLY A 983 -39.28 38.54 -18.42
CA GLY A 983 -38.44 38.85 -17.25
C GLY A 983 -38.93 38.48 -15.84
N HIS A 984 -40.15 38.00 -15.62
CA HIS A 984 -40.67 37.72 -14.26
C HIS A 984 -40.46 36.26 -13.86
N HIS A 985 -40.17 35.94 -12.59
CA HIS A 985 -40.05 34.55 -12.12
C HIS A 985 -41.36 34.08 -11.46
N LEU A 986 -41.85 32.89 -11.83
CA LEU A 986 -43.05 32.29 -11.24
C LEU A 986 -42.66 31.18 -10.24
N CYS A 987 -43.00 31.38 -8.97
CA CYS A 987 -42.75 30.37 -7.93
C CYS A 987 -43.97 29.44 -7.79
N VAL A 988 -43.80 28.17 -8.20
CA VAL A 988 -44.78 27.10 -7.98
C VAL A 988 -44.18 26.05 -7.07
N VAL A 989 -44.76 25.91 -5.86
CA VAL A 989 -44.35 24.91 -4.86
C VAL A 989 -45.25 23.68 -4.95
N PRO A 990 -44.72 22.47 -5.21
CA PRO A 990 -45.50 21.26 -5.46
C PRO A 990 -46.48 20.86 -4.34
N ASP A 991 -46.11 21.06 -3.06
CA ASP A 991 -46.88 20.58 -1.90
C ASP A 991 -48.27 21.22 -1.73
N ARG A 992 -48.53 22.36 -2.36
CA ARG A 992 -49.83 23.08 -2.29
C ARG A 992 -50.81 22.68 -3.41
N TRP A 993 -50.39 21.82 -4.35
CA TRP A 993 -51.15 21.48 -5.57
C TRP A 993 -52.32 20.47 -5.35
N GLY A 994 -52.55 19.97 -4.14
CA GLY A 994 -53.43 18.81 -3.94
C GLY A 994 -52.82 17.52 -4.52
N LYS A 995 -53.51 16.37 -4.35
CA LYS A 995 -52.98 15.05 -4.78
C LYS A 995 -52.57 15.10 -6.26
N GLN A 996 -51.26 15.06 -6.53
CA GLN A 996 -50.69 14.90 -7.87
C GLN A 996 -51.43 13.76 -8.59
N GLN A 997 -51.97 14.03 -9.78
CA GLN A 997 -52.25 12.94 -10.70
C GLN A 997 -50.89 12.29 -11.03
N ARG A 998 -50.81 10.96 -10.92
CA ARG A 998 -49.60 10.21 -11.32
C ARG A 998 -49.39 10.42 -12.81
N ILE A 999 -48.45 11.31 -13.17
CA ILE A 999 -48.07 11.56 -14.56
C ILE A 999 -47.34 10.32 -15.06
N PHE A 1000 -47.69 9.89 -16.28
CA PHE A 1000 -46.99 8.80 -16.94
C PHE A 1000 -45.55 9.23 -17.26
N LEU A 1001 -44.58 8.42 -16.84
CA LEU A 1001 -43.20 8.48 -17.29
C LEU A 1001 -42.83 7.12 -17.89
N PRO A 1002 -42.06 7.07 -18.98
CA PRO A 1002 -41.74 5.82 -19.66
C PRO A 1002 -40.70 4.96 -18.93
N PHE A 1003 -40.42 5.26 -17.66
CA PHE A 1003 -39.52 4.49 -16.80
C PHE A 1003 -39.85 4.71 -15.33
N THR A 1004 -39.43 3.78 -14.47
CA THR A 1004 -39.66 3.91 -13.02
C THR A 1004 -38.83 5.04 -12.41
N ASP A 1005 -39.49 6.01 -11.79
CA ASP A 1005 -38.90 7.26 -11.28
C ASP A 1005 -38.29 7.11 -9.88
N SER A 1006 -37.47 6.06 -9.67
CA SER A 1006 -36.89 5.77 -8.35
C SER A 1006 -35.82 6.79 -7.89
N GLY A 1007 -35.59 7.88 -8.64
CA GLY A 1007 -34.62 8.90 -8.27
C GLY A 1007 -34.58 10.19 -9.10
N ASN A 1008 -35.51 10.45 -10.03
CA ASN A 1008 -35.48 11.64 -10.88
C ASN A 1008 -36.72 12.53 -10.70
N SER A 1009 -37.06 12.83 -9.44
CA SER A 1009 -38.21 13.68 -9.08
C SER A 1009 -38.27 15.00 -9.86
N LYS A 1010 -37.12 15.48 -10.32
CA LYS A 1010 -36.98 16.72 -11.08
C LYS A 1010 -37.61 16.67 -12.47
N ILE A 1011 -37.54 15.55 -13.20
CA ILE A 1011 -38.20 15.48 -14.53
C ILE A 1011 -39.72 15.47 -14.39
N SER A 1012 -40.23 14.75 -13.39
CA SER A 1012 -41.65 14.74 -13.02
C SER A 1012 -42.13 16.14 -12.64
N GLU A 1013 -41.32 16.90 -11.91
CA GLU A 1013 -41.58 18.30 -11.57
C GLU A 1013 -41.66 19.20 -12.82
N VAL A 1014 -40.67 19.09 -13.73
CA VAL A 1014 -40.64 19.86 -14.99
C VAL A 1014 -41.90 19.58 -15.82
N VAL A 1015 -42.23 18.30 -16.03
CA VAL A 1015 -43.42 17.91 -16.81
C VAL A 1015 -44.70 18.42 -16.12
N SER A 1016 -44.82 18.28 -14.80
CA SER A 1016 -45.96 18.80 -14.04
C SER A 1016 -46.18 20.30 -14.27
N LYS A 1017 -45.09 21.08 -14.24
CA LYS A 1017 -45.13 22.53 -14.47
C LYS A 1017 -45.48 22.87 -15.91
N ILE A 1018 -44.97 22.13 -16.89
CA ILE A 1018 -45.35 22.30 -18.30
C ILE A 1018 -46.85 22.06 -18.49
N LEU A 1019 -47.38 20.94 -18.00
CA LEU A 1019 -48.81 20.59 -18.14
C LEU A 1019 -49.73 21.62 -17.49
N LEU A 1020 -49.30 22.11 -16.34
CA LEU A 1020 -49.96 23.19 -15.64
C LEU A 1020 -50.04 24.45 -16.50
N LEU A 1021 -48.88 24.95 -16.94
CA LEU A 1021 -48.76 26.24 -17.62
C LEU A 1021 -49.37 26.20 -19.03
N ALA A 1022 -49.38 25.04 -19.66
CA ALA A 1022 -50.04 24.83 -20.94
C ALA A 1022 -51.57 25.01 -20.85
N ASN A 1023 -52.14 24.94 -19.64
CA ASN A 1023 -53.56 25.18 -19.34
C ASN A 1023 -53.71 26.25 -18.24
N ASP A 1024 -52.95 27.34 -18.34
CA ASP A 1024 -52.89 28.37 -17.28
C ASP A 1024 -54.24 29.05 -16.97
N ASP A 1025 -55.18 29.07 -17.92
CA ASP A 1025 -56.56 29.53 -17.73
C ASP A 1025 -57.40 28.66 -16.79
N LYS A 1026 -56.99 27.41 -16.55
CA LYS A 1026 -57.69 26.47 -15.67
C LYS A 1026 -57.12 26.44 -14.25
N ILE A 1027 -56.11 27.27 -13.96
CA ILE A 1027 -55.46 27.32 -12.64
C ILE A 1027 -56.43 27.92 -11.61
N LYS A 1028 -56.71 27.16 -10.55
CA LYS A 1028 -57.60 27.58 -9.45
C LYS A 1028 -56.86 28.21 -8.27
N ASP A 1029 -55.55 27.99 -8.16
CA ASP A 1029 -54.74 28.55 -7.08
C ASP A 1029 -54.58 30.07 -7.27
N LYS A 1030 -55.24 30.85 -6.41
CA LYS A 1030 -55.23 32.31 -6.48
C LYS A 1030 -53.84 32.92 -6.32
N SER A 1031 -52.91 32.26 -5.61
CA SER A 1031 -51.55 32.76 -5.42
C SER A 1031 -50.72 32.67 -6.71
N ILE A 1032 -50.95 31.62 -7.51
CA ILE A 1032 -50.26 31.42 -8.79
C ILE A 1032 -50.85 32.38 -9.83
N VAL A 1033 -52.17 32.47 -9.91
CA VAL A 1033 -52.85 33.43 -10.81
C VAL A 1033 -52.43 34.87 -10.50
N HIS A 1034 -52.35 35.24 -9.21
CA HIS A 1034 -51.87 36.56 -8.81
C HIS A 1034 -50.43 36.82 -9.25
N GLN A 1035 -49.49 35.88 -9.05
CA GLN A 1035 -48.11 36.00 -9.52
C GLN A 1035 -48.02 36.18 -11.05
N ILE A 1036 -48.85 35.47 -11.83
CA ILE A 1036 -48.90 35.60 -13.30
C ILE A 1036 -49.45 36.99 -13.71
N GLN A 1037 -50.41 37.52 -12.96
CA GLN A 1037 -51.07 38.79 -13.26
C GLN A 1037 -50.33 40.03 -12.75
N MET A 1038 -49.34 39.87 -11.85
CA MET A 1038 -48.45 40.94 -11.38
C MET A 1038 -47.50 41.36 -12.52
N ARG A 1039 -48.06 42.00 -13.55
CA ARG A 1039 -47.32 42.68 -14.61
C ARG A 1039 -46.80 44.00 -14.02
N LEU A 1040 -45.49 44.08 -13.78
CA LEU A 1040 -44.76 45.34 -13.87
C LEU A 1040 -44.12 45.42 -15.24
#